data_AF-A0A7Y3VZB3-F1
#
_entry.id   AF-A0A7Y3VZB3-F1
#
_cell.length_a   1.000
_cell.length_b   1.000
_cell.length_c   1.000
_cell.angle_alpha   90.00
_cell.angle_beta   90.00
_cell.angle_gamma   90.00
#
_symmetry.space_group_name_H-M   'P 1'
#
loop_
_entity.id
_entity.type
_entity.pdbx_description
1 polymer ?
#
loop_
_entity_poly.entity_id
_entity_poly.type
_entity_poly.pdbx_seq_one_letter_code
_entity_poly.pdbx_strand_id
1 'polypeptide(L)'
;MKRILLLLLILVSTPFFGQTYQTWRSEATDNIWQTNNNWWNFPNGSPIVFGQQEWENNHQLSQQSTADVSTWRFLFKSGASSTHTFTGNKIRFFDFGGQNPSIINNSSANQNINNNIEGDGNVADPLEIRANNGNLTFNGTVNNMGSWVDIYGVNGKSVFFTGAISGSGGLSVKENSTVTISNANNTYSGSTSVDAGTLVVQKGGHSASITSGAIAFTFASTNQAAGVYDFLPGQLAGSTSRTLTSNLVAGKTVTFNYTTGDVTICDNVGVPDFTLPATVCAASSLSSISVSVSNATSYSWSTTSGVVMSPSSGSIAPGSTTFSSTATFASFASGTATLTLTVNGCNGSQMAQRNITVIGLVGTPSFTTGATTLCQDAVDETYTATAANASGITYSVSPVEAGTIDTNTGVMNWSATFSGNATITASAEGCGGPVTANRVVAVTPAVSVPSFTLPATVCAASSLSSISVSVSNATSYSWSTTSGVVMSPSSGSIAPGSTTFSSTATFASFASGTATLTLTVNGCDSSQMAQRNITVIGLVGTPSFTAGATIVCQDASDETYIATASNATEITYSVSPPEAGTIGSSTGVMNWEAGFSGDATITASAAGCGGPLTANRVVTVQSRYLFYVDSDGDGYGSITSSMECSSSALVAPTGFATNDEDCDDTDDTINPGATEVNFNGEDDDCDGSIFNGHAPVVSDVTTPSGALASMTSPIECSVATNTTPYSGASVVHKFRVTRTSPPAAPVEFESVTRTFAISSLSIAAYSATYEVQATAIVNGEEQPYNGNTATFTTPAAPVITTVS
;
A
#
# COMPACT_ATOMS: atom_id res chain seq x y z
N MET A 1 125.54 44.54 92.23
CA MET A 1 125.47 44.10 93.63
C MET A 1 124.04 44.25 94.15
N LYS A 2 123.70 43.39 95.11
CA LYS A 2 122.41 43.14 95.76
C LYS A 2 121.60 44.38 96.25
N ARG A 3 120.26 44.21 96.15
CA ARG A 3 119.22 44.39 97.19
C ARG A 3 118.61 45.78 97.54
N ILE A 4 117.27 45.80 97.40
CA ILE A 4 116.21 46.08 98.41
C ILE A 4 116.04 47.52 98.94
N LEU A 5 114.95 48.14 98.44
CA LEU A 5 113.77 48.69 99.13
C LEU A 5 113.94 49.75 100.25
N LEU A 6 113.34 50.93 100.03
CA LEU A 6 112.63 51.67 101.09
C LEU A 6 111.45 52.47 100.50
N LEU A 7 110.29 52.30 101.13
CA LEU A 7 109.01 52.99 100.89
C LEU A 7 109.10 54.49 101.24
N LEU A 8 108.44 55.35 100.45
CA LEU A 8 107.97 56.66 100.89
C LEU A 8 106.56 56.93 100.33
N LEU A 9 105.66 57.32 101.23
CA LEU A 9 104.28 57.73 101.00
C LEU A 9 104.25 59.07 100.24
N ILE A 10 103.53 59.15 99.10
CA ILE A 10 103.12 60.42 98.48
C ILE A 10 101.64 60.29 98.09
N LEU A 11 100.79 61.10 98.75
CA LEU A 11 99.49 61.48 98.20
C LEU A 11 99.74 62.29 96.92
N VAL A 12 99.44 61.70 95.76
CA VAL A 12 99.27 62.45 94.50
C VAL A 12 97.82 62.31 94.08
N SER A 13 97.13 63.45 94.04
CA SER A 13 95.82 63.63 93.43
C SER A 13 95.78 62.97 92.05
N THR A 14 94.86 62.03 91.84
CA THR A 14 94.48 61.60 90.49
C THR A 14 93.78 62.78 89.80
N PRO A 15 94.26 63.29 88.65
CA PRO A 15 93.41 64.15 87.84
C PRO A 15 92.28 63.28 87.29
N PHE A 16 91.05 63.62 87.66
CA PHE A 16 89.87 63.25 86.88
C PHE A 16 90.08 63.82 85.46
N PHE A 17 90.28 62.97 84.45
CA PHE A 17 90.16 63.39 83.06
C PHE A 17 88.67 63.57 82.78
N GLY A 18 88.18 64.80 82.91
CA GLY A 18 86.84 65.17 82.47
C GLY A 18 86.70 65.02 80.96
N GLN A 19 85.49 64.65 80.51
CA GLN A 19 85.15 64.54 79.09
C GLN A 19 85.52 65.84 78.35
N THR A 20 86.40 65.74 77.35
CA THR A 20 86.63 66.85 76.41
C THR A 20 85.82 66.59 75.14
N TYR A 21 84.92 67.51 74.83
CA TYR A 21 84.23 67.58 73.55
C TYR A 21 84.90 68.68 72.73
N GLN A 22 85.18 68.38 71.47
CA GLN A 22 85.81 69.30 70.52
C GLN A 22 84.78 69.60 69.45
N THR A 23 84.39 70.87 69.35
CA THR A 23 83.44 71.31 68.32
C THR A 23 84.20 72.03 67.23
N TRP A 24 83.99 71.60 65.99
CA TRP A 24 84.65 72.20 64.83
C TRP A 24 84.30 73.69 64.71
N ARG A 25 85.31 74.56 64.53
CA ARG A 25 85.09 76.01 64.40
C ARG A 25 84.46 76.36 63.05
N SER A 26 83.44 77.20 63.07
CA SER A 26 82.87 77.82 61.85
C SER A 26 83.92 78.64 61.09
N GLU A 27 84.92 79.20 61.79
CA GLU A 27 85.99 80.05 61.24
C GLU A 27 87.30 79.29 60.95
N ALA A 28 87.29 77.95 60.93
CA ALA A 28 88.49 77.17 60.63
C ALA A 28 89.14 77.59 59.30
N THR A 29 90.45 77.83 59.31
CA THR A 29 91.19 78.39 58.16
C THR A 29 91.67 77.33 57.17
N ASP A 30 91.66 76.05 57.58
CA ASP A 30 91.95 74.91 56.73
C ASP A 30 90.99 73.74 57.04
N ASN A 31 91.04 72.69 56.24
CA ASN A 31 90.21 71.50 56.37
C ASN A 31 90.88 70.35 57.14
N ILE A 32 92.04 70.61 57.77
CA ILE A 32 92.83 69.60 58.46
C ILE A 32 92.38 69.54 59.91
N TRP A 33 91.65 68.49 60.24
CA TRP A 33 91.08 68.30 61.56
C TRP A 33 92.02 67.78 62.65
N GLN A 34 93.29 67.63 62.33
CA GLN A 34 94.37 67.45 63.32
C GLN A 34 94.93 68.78 63.85
N THR A 35 94.57 69.92 63.23
CA THR A 35 95.11 71.23 63.61
C THR A 35 94.34 71.81 64.79
N ASN A 36 95.02 72.04 65.90
CA ASN A 36 94.42 72.57 67.15
C ASN A 36 93.62 73.88 66.93
N ASN A 37 94.03 74.71 65.97
CA ASN A 37 93.39 76.01 65.68
C ASN A 37 91.97 75.87 65.10
N ASN A 38 91.59 74.68 64.61
CA ASN A 38 90.30 74.45 63.98
C ASN A 38 89.20 73.97 64.96
N TRP A 39 89.52 73.84 66.26
CA TRP A 39 88.61 73.29 67.27
C TRP A 39 88.31 74.27 68.40
N TRP A 40 87.04 74.38 68.80
CA TRP A 40 86.65 74.93 70.11
C TRP A 40 86.89 73.86 71.19
N ASN A 41 87.35 74.27 72.39
CA ASN A 41 87.62 73.41 73.56
C ASN A 41 88.74 72.37 73.38
N PHE A 42 89.79 72.70 72.60
CA PHE A 42 90.97 71.84 72.45
C PHE A 42 91.89 71.90 73.69
N PRO A 43 92.17 70.78 74.40
CA PRO A 43 93.09 70.80 75.54
C PRO A 43 94.54 71.07 75.09
N ASN A 44 95.24 71.96 75.79
CA ASN A 44 96.57 72.45 75.41
C ASN A 44 97.63 71.31 75.47
N GLY A 45 98.33 71.08 74.35
CA GLY A 45 99.69 70.54 74.36
C GLY A 45 99.95 69.12 73.83
N SER A 46 98.97 68.38 73.29
CA SER A 46 99.24 67.11 72.60
C SER A 46 98.49 67.02 71.27
N PRO A 47 99.13 66.56 70.17
CA PRO A 47 98.42 66.21 68.95
C PRO A 47 97.52 64.99 69.24
N ILE A 48 96.23 65.28 69.48
CA ILE A 48 95.08 64.37 69.42
C ILE A 48 95.08 63.29 70.52
N VAL A 49 94.45 63.64 71.63
CA VAL A 49 94.25 62.79 72.81
C VAL A 49 92.78 62.91 73.24
N PHE A 50 92.04 61.81 73.02
CA PHE A 50 90.88 61.29 73.76
C PHE A 50 89.63 62.19 73.97
N GLY A 51 88.82 62.43 72.93
CA GLY A 51 87.57 63.18 73.08
C GLY A 51 86.50 62.90 72.03
N GLN A 52 85.30 63.43 72.26
CA GLN A 52 84.19 63.44 71.30
C GLN A 52 84.43 64.55 70.28
N GLN A 53 84.38 64.24 69.00
CA GLN A 53 84.50 65.24 67.94
C GLN A 53 83.12 65.56 67.35
N GLU A 54 82.82 66.85 67.27
CA GLU A 54 81.53 67.36 66.86
C GLU A 54 81.60 68.28 65.63
N TRP A 55 80.72 68.05 64.67
CA TRP A 55 80.52 68.92 63.51
C TRP A 55 79.17 69.63 63.57
N GLU A 56 79.20 70.94 63.32
CA GLU A 56 78.04 71.80 63.12
C GLU A 56 78.04 72.37 61.68
N ASN A 57 77.37 73.51 61.43
CA ASN A 57 77.35 74.14 60.11
C ASN A 57 78.69 74.82 59.78
N ASN A 58 79.74 74.02 59.66
CA ASN A 58 81.04 74.47 59.25
C ASN A 58 81.02 74.95 57.79
N HIS A 59 81.86 75.94 57.46
CA HIS A 59 82.06 76.40 56.09
C HIS A 59 82.88 75.41 55.24
N GLN A 60 83.72 74.57 55.86
CA GLN A 60 84.54 73.58 55.15
C GLN A 60 83.84 72.22 55.07
N LEU A 61 83.17 71.96 53.95
CA LEU A 61 82.45 70.70 53.70
C LEU A 61 83.37 69.51 53.38
N SER A 62 84.63 69.77 53.05
CA SER A 62 85.67 68.74 52.95
C SER A 62 86.47 68.73 54.24
N GLN A 63 86.72 67.56 54.80
CA GLN A 63 87.49 67.33 56.02
C GLN A 63 88.60 66.32 55.72
N GLN A 64 89.84 66.65 56.07
CA GLN A 64 91.02 65.88 55.67
C GLN A 64 91.85 65.44 56.87
N SER A 65 92.08 64.13 57.02
CA SER A 65 93.08 63.58 57.93
C SER A 65 94.42 63.34 57.24
N THR A 66 95.46 64.05 57.67
CA THR A 66 96.83 63.82 57.21
C THR A 66 97.60 62.78 58.04
N ALA A 67 97.06 62.31 59.16
CA ALA A 67 97.57 61.22 59.99
C ALA A 67 96.42 60.40 60.61
N ASP A 68 96.71 59.23 61.18
CA ASP A 68 95.70 58.42 61.88
C ASP A 68 95.05 59.22 63.02
N VAL A 69 93.73 59.12 63.14
CA VAL A 69 92.92 59.81 64.16
C VAL A 69 92.37 58.80 65.15
N SER A 70 92.37 59.12 66.44
CA SER A 70 91.72 58.30 67.47
C SER A 70 90.63 59.11 68.18
N THR A 71 89.43 58.54 68.27
CA THR A 71 88.24 59.15 68.89
C THR A 71 87.34 58.07 69.48
N TRP A 72 86.51 58.39 70.48
CA TRP A 72 85.46 57.48 70.93
C TRP A 72 84.10 57.84 70.31
N ARG A 73 83.93 59.10 69.84
CA ARG A 73 82.69 59.53 69.19
C ARG A 73 82.91 60.52 68.06
N PHE A 74 82.23 60.24 66.96
CA PHE A 74 81.90 61.21 65.92
C PHE A 74 80.45 61.63 66.00
N LEU A 75 80.19 62.92 66.14
CA LEU A 75 78.84 63.47 66.23
C LEU A 75 78.62 64.59 65.21
N PHE A 76 77.75 64.35 64.24
CA PHE A 76 77.16 65.39 63.41
C PHE A 76 75.94 65.96 64.13
N LYS A 77 76.03 67.20 64.60
CA LYS A 77 74.96 67.85 65.36
C LYS A 77 73.82 68.29 64.43
N SER A 78 72.66 68.58 65.00
CA SER A 78 71.49 69.04 64.24
C SER A 78 71.76 70.26 63.37
N GLY A 79 72.73 71.10 63.75
CA GLY A 79 73.17 72.25 62.97
C GLY A 79 73.96 71.92 61.69
N ALA A 80 74.51 70.71 61.51
CA ALA A 80 75.32 70.34 60.34
C ALA A 80 74.46 70.09 59.07
N SER A 81 73.78 71.13 58.59
CA SER A 81 72.78 71.06 57.50
C SER A 81 73.34 70.75 56.11
N SER A 82 74.67 70.75 55.95
CA SER A 82 75.37 70.45 54.70
C SER A 82 76.10 69.11 54.78
N THR A 83 76.26 68.45 53.63
CA THR A 83 77.05 67.22 53.49
C THR A 83 78.52 67.51 53.71
N HIS A 84 79.10 66.86 54.71
CA HIS A 84 80.53 66.81 54.95
C HIS A 84 81.11 65.53 54.34
N THR A 85 82.29 65.66 53.75
CA THR A 85 83.06 64.55 53.18
C THR A 85 84.40 64.45 53.87
N PHE A 86 84.59 63.38 54.63
CA PHE A 86 85.82 63.07 55.35
C PHE A 86 86.70 62.18 54.49
N THR A 87 87.97 62.56 54.33
CA THR A 87 88.96 61.84 53.53
C THR A 87 90.30 61.81 54.25
N GLY A 88 91.17 60.86 53.89
CA GLY A 88 92.52 60.76 54.43
C GLY A 88 92.77 59.45 55.16
N ASN A 89 93.67 59.49 56.14
CA ASN A 89 94.12 58.33 56.92
C ASN A 89 93.02 57.73 57.82
N LYS A 90 93.37 56.64 58.51
CA LYS A 90 92.43 55.83 59.27
C LYS A 90 91.90 56.53 60.53
N ILE A 91 90.69 56.17 60.92
CA ILE A 91 90.07 56.60 62.16
C ILE A 91 89.85 55.36 63.04
N ARG A 92 90.53 55.33 64.18
CA ARG A 92 90.44 54.25 65.17
C ARG A 92 89.52 54.66 66.31
N PHE A 93 88.56 53.80 66.62
CA PHE A 93 87.66 53.95 67.75
C PHE A 93 88.19 53.22 68.99
N PHE A 94 87.87 53.70 70.18
CA PHE A 94 88.22 53.07 71.46
C PHE A 94 87.07 53.22 72.47
N ASP A 95 86.93 52.26 73.38
CA ASP A 95 86.01 52.33 74.52
C ASP A 95 86.57 53.25 75.63
N PHE A 96 85.68 54.05 76.21
CA PHE A 96 85.96 54.93 77.33
C PHE A 96 85.15 54.49 78.57
N GLY A 97 85.45 53.31 79.10
CA GLY A 97 85.08 52.89 80.47
C GLY A 97 83.60 53.05 80.80
N GLY A 98 82.71 52.66 79.87
CA GLY A 98 81.26 52.60 80.10
C GLY A 98 80.36 53.13 78.98
N GLN A 99 80.89 53.59 77.84
CA GLN A 99 80.10 53.97 76.66
C GLN A 99 80.72 53.42 75.38
N ASN A 100 79.88 52.79 74.55
CA ASN A 100 80.27 52.25 73.26
C ASN A 100 80.80 53.35 72.31
N PRO A 101 81.85 53.05 71.51
CA PRO A 101 82.29 53.96 70.48
C PRO A 101 81.18 54.22 69.46
N SER A 102 81.03 55.46 68.99
CA SER A 102 79.86 55.83 68.18
C SER A 102 80.12 56.81 67.04
N ILE A 103 79.41 56.61 65.92
CA ILE A 103 79.30 57.53 64.79
C ILE A 103 77.84 57.92 64.65
N ILE A 104 77.50 59.17 64.93
CA ILE A 104 76.12 59.64 65.11
C ILE A 104 75.82 60.77 64.15
N ASN A 105 74.77 60.62 63.35
CA ASN A 105 74.23 61.67 62.50
C ASN A 105 72.90 62.21 63.03
N ASN A 106 72.97 63.25 63.85
CA ASN A 106 71.80 64.02 64.31
C ASN A 106 71.44 65.17 63.35
N SER A 107 72.20 65.37 62.27
CA SER A 107 71.92 66.35 61.22
C SER A 107 70.94 65.81 60.17
N SER A 108 70.28 66.68 59.41
CA SER A 108 69.42 66.26 58.28
C SER A 108 70.20 65.94 57.01
N ALA A 109 71.49 66.27 56.94
CA ALA A 109 72.33 66.05 55.77
C ALA A 109 72.86 64.61 55.72
N ASN A 110 73.14 64.15 54.49
CA ASN A 110 73.82 62.87 54.28
C ASN A 110 75.33 63.11 54.44
N GLN A 111 75.99 62.34 55.31
CA GLN A 111 77.41 62.53 55.61
C GLN A 111 78.23 61.42 54.97
N ASN A 112 79.37 61.77 54.37
CA ASN A 112 80.25 60.87 53.65
C ASN A 112 81.55 60.67 54.42
N ILE A 113 81.83 59.44 54.83
CA ILE A 113 83.03 59.06 55.54
C ILE A 113 83.85 58.16 54.61
N ASN A 114 84.85 58.75 53.95
CA ASN A 114 85.73 58.02 53.01
C ASN A 114 86.99 57.49 53.68
N ASN A 115 87.24 57.86 54.94
CA ASN A 115 88.30 57.30 55.74
C ASN A 115 88.05 55.83 56.06
N ASN A 116 89.14 55.07 56.21
CA ASN A 116 89.06 53.74 56.79
C ASN A 116 88.70 53.84 58.28
N ILE A 117 87.79 52.98 58.73
CA ILE A 117 87.33 52.89 60.10
C ILE A 117 87.87 51.61 60.72
N GLU A 118 88.47 51.74 61.91
CA GLU A 118 88.81 50.62 62.78
C GLU A 118 87.97 50.69 64.05
N GLY A 119 87.29 49.58 64.37
CA GLY A 119 86.68 49.37 65.69
C GLY A 119 87.74 49.32 66.81
N ASP A 120 87.28 49.20 68.04
CA ASP A 120 88.16 49.16 69.22
C ASP A 120 88.77 47.78 69.51
N GLY A 121 88.25 46.73 68.88
CA GLY A 121 88.69 45.35 69.05
C GLY A 121 88.22 44.68 70.34
N ASN A 122 87.31 45.31 71.11
CA ASN A 122 86.68 44.70 72.27
C ASN A 122 85.38 43.98 71.87
N VAL A 123 85.36 42.65 71.93
CA VAL A 123 84.17 41.83 71.59
C VAL A 123 82.95 42.11 72.47
N ALA A 124 83.13 42.73 73.64
CA ALA A 124 82.04 43.10 74.54
C ALA A 124 81.34 44.42 74.15
N ASP A 125 82.03 45.29 73.41
CA ASP A 125 81.58 46.66 73.14
C ASP A 125 81.43 46.88 71.62
N PRO A 126 80.22 47.16 71.11
CA PRO A 126 80.03 47.39 69.69
C PRO A 126 80.50 48.79 69.24
N LEU A 127 80.93 48.90 67.98
CA LEU A 127 80.93 50.18 67.27
C LEU A 127 79.50 50.53 66.86
N GLU A 128 78.94 51.58 67.45
CA GLU A 128 77.60 52.04 67.15
C GLU A 128 77.59 53.03 65.98
N ILE A 129 76.77 52.76 64.98
CA ILE A 129 76.51 53.68 63.88
C ILE A 129 75.05 54.11 63.98
N ARG A 130 74.80 55.40 64.22
CA ARG A 130 73.47 55.95 64.48
C ARG A 130 73.08 56.95 63.41
N ALA A 131 72.30 56.52 62.42
CA ALA A 131 71.73 57.37 61.38
C ALA A 131 70.38 57.95 61.84
N ASN A 132 70.41 58.95 62.74
CA ASN A 132 69.20 59.44 63.39
C ASN A 132 68.36 60.33 62.45
N ASN A 133 68.93 61.42 61.94
CA ASN A 133 68.17 62.40 61.14
C ASN A 133 68.60 62.46 59.66
N GLY A 134 69.78 61.96 59.34
CA GLY A 134 70.39 61.97 58.01
C GLY A 134 71.15 60.68 57.75
N ASN A 135 71.43 60.40 56.48
CA ASN A 135 72.08 59.15 56.09
C ASN A 135 73.58 59.18 56.39
N LEU A 136 74.19 58.01 56.51
CA LEU A 136 75.64 57.82 56.63
C LEU A 136 76.14 56.96 55.48
N THR A 137 77.18 57.41 54.80
CA THR A 137 77.85 56.66 53.73
C THR A 137 79.30 56.40 54.11
N PHE A 138 79.68 55.12 54.16
CA PHE A 138 81.03 54.65 54.44
C PHE A 138 81.67 54.15 53.14
N ASN A 139 82.52 54.99 52.56
CA ASN A 139 83.27 54.66 51.34
C ASN A 139 84.63 54.03 51.62
N GLY A 140 85.22 54.31 52.79
CA GLY A 140 86.42 53.62 53.26
C GLY A 140 86.10 52.22 53.79
N THR A 141 87.14 51.42 54.03
CA THR A 141 86.95 50.10 54.64
C THR A 141 86.53 50.22 56.10
N VAL A 142 85.69 49.30 56.57
CA VAL A 142 85.28 49.21 57.98
C VAL A 142 85.81 47.90 58.54
N ASN A 143 86.93 47.96 59.26
CA ASN A 143 87.46 46.81 59.97
C ASN A 143 86.89 46.80 61.39
N ASN A 144 86.02 45.84 61.70
CA ASN A 144 85.38 45.74 63.00
C ASN A 144 86.33 45.25 64.11
N MET A 145 87.53 44.78 63.76
CA MET A 145 88.57 44.31 64.68
C MET A 145 88.11 43.24 65.69
N GLY A 146 87.00 42.55 65.43
CA GLY A 146 86.42 41.56 66.35
C GLY A 146 85.17 42.05 67.09
N SER A 147 84.94 43.36 67.18
CA SER A 147 83.75 43.96 67.80
C SER A 147 82.53 43.87 66.89
N TRP A 148 81.33 43.96 67.45
CA TRP A 148 80.11 44.11 66.65
C TRP A 148 80.02 45.51 66.05
N VAL A 149 79.46 45.62 64.84
CA VAL A 149 79.02 46.90 64.28
C VAL A 149 77.51 46.97 64.43
N ASP A 150 77.03 47.74 65.40
CA ASP A 150 75.60 47.88 65.68
C ASP A 150 75.05 49.15 65.02
N ILE A 151 74.03 48.98 64.19
CA ILE A 151 73.46 50.05 63.39
C ILE A 151 72.08 50.40 63.90
N TYR A 152 71.94 51.64 64.33
CA TYR A 152 70.71 52.25 64.78
C TYR A 152 70.27 53.32 63.78
N GLY A 153 68.98 53.50 63.63
CA GLY A 153 68.42 54.54 62.78
C GLY A 153 66.93 54.69 63.00
N VAL A 154 66.49 55.94 63.05
CA VAL A 154 65.07 56.29 63.22
C VAL A 154 64.49 56.74 61.88
N ASN A 155 63.19 56.55 61.67
CA ASN A 155 62.45 57.04 60.50
C ASN A 155 62.97 56.57 59.13
N GLY A 156 63.47 55.33 59.00
CA GLY A 156 63.82 54.74 57.70
C GLY A 156 65.09 55.30 57.06
N LYS A 157 65.97 55.92 57.83
CA LYS A 157 67.26 56.42 57.34
C LYS A 157 68.18 55.28 56.91
N SER A 158 69.12 55.61 56.03
CA SER A 158 69.97 54.62 55.39
C SER A 158 71.42 54.74 55.83
N VAL A 159 72.06 53.58 55.99
CA VAL A 159 73.49 53.44 56.14
C VAL A 159 74.03 52.66 54.94
N PHE A 160 74.97 53.25 54.22
CA PHE A 160 75.56 52.66 53.03
C PHE A 160 77.01 52.26 53.30
N PHE A 161 77.31 50.97 53.17
CA PHE A 161 78.68 50.44 53.15
C PHE A 161 79.05 50.12 51.70
N THR A 162 79.73 51.08 51.07
CA THR A 162 80.28 50.92 49.73
C THR A 162 81.73 50.43 49.78
N GLY A 163 82.45 50.74 50.86
CA GLY A 163 83.69 50.08 51.24
C GLY A 163 83.46 48.67 51.79
N ALA A 164 84.52 47.87 51.85
CA ALA A 164 84.46 46.52 52.41
C ALA A 164 84.44 46.55 53.93
N ILE A 165 83.58 45.73 54.53
CA ILE A 165 83.56 45.39 55.95
C ILE A 165 84.41 44.13 56.16
N SER A 166 85.31 44.16 57.14
CA SER A 166 86.23 43.06 57.46
C SER A 166 86.44 42.90 58.96
N GLY A 167 87.12 41.81 59.36
CA GLY A 167 87.43 41.49 60.76
C GLY A 167 86.56 40.36 61.33
N SER A 168 86.85 39.90 62.54
CA SER A 168 86.19 38.71 63.11
C SER A 168 84.85 38.98 63.80
N GLY A 169 84.43 40.25 63.89
CA GLY A 169 83.19 40.65 64.57
C GLY A 169 81.95 40.52 63.68
N GLY A 170 80.78 40.76 64.29
CA GLY A 170 79.48 40.71 63.61
C GLY A 170 78.94 42.07 63.16
N LEU A 171 77.78 42.04 62.49
CA LEU A 171 77.03 43.21 62.04
C LEU A 171 75.59 43.10 62.54
N SER A 172 75.02 44.15 63.13
CA SER A 172 73.62 44.13 63.54
C SER A 172 72.85 45.36 63.07
N VAL A 173 71.66 45.14 62.54
CA VAL A 173 70.68 46.20 62.27
C VAL A 173 69.68 46.21 63.43
N LYS A 174 69.81 47.19 64.32
CA LYS A 174 69.14 47.23 65.62
C LYS A 174 67.81 47.98 65.61
N GLU A 175 67.66 48.97 64.74
CA GLU A 175 66.46 49.82 64.62
C GLU A 175 66.04 49.98 63.16
N ASN A 176 64.91 50.67 62.92
CA ASN A 176 64.25 50.82 61.62
C ASN A 176 65.06 51.67 60.61
N SER A 177 66.19 51.11 60.19
CA SER A 177 67.14 51.64 59.23
C SER A 177 67.24 50.72 58.00
N THR A 178 67.61 51.30 56.86
CA THR A 178 67.97 50.53 55.67
C THR A 178 69.49 50.45 55.57
N VAL A 179 70.05 49.27 55.78
CA VAL A 179 71.50 49.04 55.69
C VAL A 179 71.82 48.42 54.35
N THR A 180 72.61 49.10 53.54
CA THR A 180 73.00 48.62 52.22
C THR A 180 74.47 48.21 52.23
N ILE A 181 74.73 46.95 51.88
CA ILE A 181 76.08 46.42 51.67
C ILE A 181 76.26 46.17 50.17
N SER A 182 77.05 47.00 49.52
CA SER A 182 77.24 46.93 48.06
C SER A 182 78.60 46.40 47.63
N ASN A 183 79.57 46.28 48.53
CA ASN A 183 80.90 45.79 48.17
C ASN A 183 80.92 44.25 48.05
N ALA A 184 81.42 43.69 46.96
CA ALA A 184 81.52 42.23 46.79
C ALA A 184 82.61 41.56 47.65
N ASN A 185 83.50 42.34 48.27
CA ASN A 185 84.67 41.83 49.01
C ASN A 185 84.52 41.99 50.53
N ASN A 186 83.29 41.98 51.05
CA ASN A 186 83.07 41.89 52.50
C ASN A 186 83.61 40.55 53.01
N THR A 187 84.41 40.58 54.07
CA THR A 187 85.15 39.42 54.60
C THR A 187 85.00 39.23 56.10
N TYR A 188 84.06 39.93 56.73
CA TYR A 188 83.82 39.71 58.15
C TYR A 188 83.22 38.32 58.41
N SER A 189 83.61 37.71 59.52
CA SER A 189 83.26 36.32 59.84
C SER A 189 82.25 36.17 60.98
N GLY A 190 81.96 37.23 61.73
CA GLY A 190 80.89 37.21 62.73
C GLY A 190 79.50 37.24 62.07
N SER A 191 78.49 36.79 62.81
CA SER A 191 77.12 36.70 62.30
C SER A 191 76.52 38.08 61.96
N THR A 192 75.50 38.07 61.10
CA THR A 192 74.68 39.25 60.82
C THR A 192 73.28 39.08 61.38
N SER A 193 72.86 40.00 62.25
CA SER A 193 71.52 40.00 62.85
C SER A 193 70.71 41.21 62.41
N VAL A 194 69.49 41.00 61.92
CA VAL A 194 68.55 42.09 61.61
C VAL A 194 67.43 42.03 62.63
N ASP A 195 67.58 42.82 63.70
CA ASP A 195 66.64 42.86 64.82
C ASP A 195 65.43 43.74 64.48
N ALA A 196 65.66 44.87 63.79
CA ALA A 196 64.65 45.73 63.20
C ALA A 196 65.22 46.46 61.97
N GLY A 197 64.38 46.85 61.01
CA GLY A 197 64.82 47.52 59.76
C GLY A 197 64.98 46.56 58.58
N THR A 198 65.80 46.94 57.60
CA THR A 198 66.00 46.17 56.36
C THR A 198 67.48 46.12 55.99
N LEU A 199 68.00 44.90 55.81
CA LEU A 199 69.30 44.67 55.20
C LEU A 199 69.13 44.48 53.68
N VAL A 200 69.85 45.30 52.90
CA VAL A 200 69.93 45.23 51.45
C VAL A 200 71.29 44.69 51.04
N VAL A 201 71.29 43.56 50.34
CA VAL A 201 72.52 42.91 49.85
C VAL A 201 72.56 42.85 48.33
N GLN A 202 73.75 43.03 47.76
CA GLN A 202 74.04 42.77 46.34
C GLN A 202 74.63 41.37 46.15
N LYS A 203 74.61 40.86 44.90
CA LYS A 203 75.21 39.55 44.54
C LYS A 203 76.69 39.52 44.93
N GLY A 204 77.08 38.51 45.72
CA GLY A 204 78.46 38.38 46.23
C GLY A 204 78.83 39.41 47.29
N GLY A 205 77.92 40.30 47.68
CA GLY A 205 78.15 41.42 48.59
C GLY A 205 78.36 41.04 50.07
N HIS A 206 78.20 39.76 50.41
CA HIS A 206 78.07 39.33 51.80
C HIS A 206 78.55 37.88 51.99
N SER A 207 79.47 37.66 52.93
CA SER A 207 80.12 36.37 53.18
C SER A 207 79.64 35.67 54.45
N ALA A 208 78.97 36.37 55.37
CA ALA A 208 78.61 35.86 56.70
C ALA A 208 77.22 35.20 56.74
N SER A 209 76.94 34.45 57.81
CA SER A 209 75.60 33.88 58.06
C SER A 209 74.64 34.94 58.59
N ILE A 210 73.42 34.99 58.03
CA ILE A 210 72.35 35.90 58.45
C ILE A 210 71.38 35.17 59.37
N THR A 211 71.23 35.62 60.61
CA THR A 211 70.52 34.88 61.67
C THR A 211 69.02 35.20 61.77
N SER A 212 68.58 36.42 61.47
CA SER A 212 67.17 36.86 61.64
C SER A 212 66.80 38.04 60.73
N GLY A 213 65.50 38.31 60.58
CA GLY A 213 64.92 39.58 60.08
C GLY A 213 64.63 39.71 58.58
N ALA A 214 64.13 40.91 58.22
CA ALA A 214 63.71 41.25 56.87
C ALA A 214 64.90 41.53 55.94
N ILE A 215 64.89 40.88 54.78
CA ILE A 215 65.95 40.99 53.77
C ILE A 215 65.31 41.48 52.48
N ALA A 216 65.82 42.58 51.94
CA ALA A 216 65.47 43.03 50.61
C ALA A 216 66.61 42.70 49.64
N PHE A 217 66.24 42.25 48.45
CA PHE A 217 67.18 41.89 47.39
C PHE A 217 67.09 42.90 46.27
N THR A 218 68.23 43.37 45.80
CA THR A 218 68.29 44.23 44.61
C THR A 218 68.86 43.42 43.45
N PHE A 219 68.06 43.22 42.42
CA PHE A 219 68.51 42.57 41.18
C PHE A 219 69.27 43.56 40.31
N ALA A 220 70.25 43.06 39.55
CA ALA A 220 71.06 43.89 38.65
C ALA A 220 70.24 44.55 37.53
N SER A 221 69.07 44.01 37.16
CA SER A 221 68.14 44.60 36.19
C SER A 221 66.68 44.14 36.43
N THR A 222 65.71 44.87 35.89
CA THR A 222 64.27 44.54 35.95
C THR A 222 63.84 43.46 34.95
N ASN A 223 64.70 43.13 33.97
CA ASN A 223 64.45 42.18 32.88
C ASN A 223 65.37 40.94 32.98
N GLN A 224 65.63 40.47 34.21
CA GLN A 224 66.54 39.34 34.40
C GLN A 224 66.01 38.08 33.70
N ALA A 225 66.89 37.33 33.05
CA ALA A 225 66.54 36.08 32.39
C ALA A 225 66.08 35.03 33.43
N ALA A 226 65.10 34.21 33.02
CA ALA A 226 64.68 33.05 33.80
C ALA A 226 65.88 32.10 34.01
N GLY A 227 66.07 31.63 35.23
CA GLY A 227 67.24 30.85 35.63
C GLY A 227 67.32 30.62 37.13
N VAL A 228 68.31 29.83 37.53
CA VAL A 228 68.68 29.56 38.93
C VAL A 228 69.92 30.38 39.25
N TYR A 229 69.86 31.18 40.31
CA TYR A 229 70.97 32.01 40.76
C TYR A 229 71.45 31.53 42.13
N ASP A 230 72.66 30.98 42.17
CA ASP A 230 73.30 30.50 43.40
C ASP A 230 73.81 31.68 44.23
N PHE A 231 73.30 31.80 45.45
CA PHE A 231 73.98 32.47 46.56
C PHE A 231 74.84 31.41 47.28
N LEU A 232 75.88 31.81 48.01
CA LEU A 232 76.76 30.83 48.65
C LEU A 232 75.93 29.86 49.53
N PRO A 233 76.12 28.53 49.40
CA PRO A 233 75.26 27.55 50.07
C PRO A 233 75.24 27.73 51.60
N GLY A 234 74.04 27.72 52.19
CA GLY A 234 73.87 27.61 53.65
C GLY A 234 73.89 28.91 54.47
N GLN A 235 73.89 30.09 53.85
CA GLN A 235 73.96 31.38 54.57
C GLN A 235 72.66 31.84 55.25
N LEU A 236 71.51 31.22 54.94
CA LEU A 236 70.19 31.55 55.49
C LEU A 236 69.68 30.37 56.33
N ALA A 237 69.98 30.36 57.63
CA ALA A 237 69.45 29.35 58.55
C ALA A 237 68.11 29.80 59.17
N GLY A 238 67.17 28.85 59.33
CA GLY A 238 65.95 29.03 60.13
C GLY A 238 64.67 29.38 59.35
N SER A 239 63.55 28.79 59.79
CA SER A 239 62.19 28.93 59.23
C SER A 239 61.43 30.08 59.91
N THR A 240 61.77 31.33 59.56
CA THR A 240 60.92 32.49 59.87
C THR A 240 60.48 33.15 58.58
N SER A 241 59.25 33.69 58.58
CA SER A 241 58.64 34.33 57.40
C SER A 241 59.49 35.54 56.97
N ARG A 242 60.08 35.48 55.77
CA ARG A 242 60.92 36.55 55.21
C ARG A 242 60.13 37.22 54.07
N THR A 243 59.86 38.52 54.20
CA THR A 243 59.18 39.29 53.14
C THR A 243 60.20 39.69 52.09
N LEU A 244 59.94 39.34 50.83
CA LEU A 244 60.80 39.67 49.71
C LEU A 244 60.10 40.67 48.79
N THR A 245 60.77 41.78 48.52
CA THR A 245 60.27 42.80 47.60
C THR A 245 61.17 42.75 46.37
N SER A 246 60.62 42.39 45.20
CA SER A 246 61.35 42.37 43.92
C SER A 246 60.79 43.45 42.98
N ASN A 247 61.63 43.93 42.06
CA ASN A 247 61.31 44.97 41.07
C ASN A 247 61.18 44.41 39.63
N LEU A 248 60.86 43.12 39.48
CA LEU A 248 60.77 42.43 38.18
C LEU A 248 59.47 42.79 37.44
N VAL A 249 59.50 42.74 36.10
CA VAL A 249 58.33 43.02 35.23
C VAL A 249 57.22 41.97 35.42
N ALA A 250 55.95 42.39 35.23
CA ALA A 250 54.78 41.52 35.26
C ALA A 250 54.91 40.31 34.31
N GLY A 251 54.47 39.13 34.75
CA GLY A 251 54.55 37.88 33.97
C GLY A 251 55.69 36.93 34.37
N LYS A 252 56.45 37.27 35.42
CA LYS A 252 57.46 36.40 36.02
C LYS A 252 57.04 35.97 37.43
N THR A 253 57.39 34.74 37.82
CA THR A 253 57.28 34.25 39.20
C THR A 253 58.69 34.04 39.77
N VAL A 254 58.90 34.46 41.03
CA VAL A 254 60.16 34.27 41.77
C VAL A 254 59.91 33.32 42.94
N THR A 255 60.69 32.23 43.00
CA THR A 255 60.57 31.21 44.04
C THR A 255 61.91 31.02 44.74
N PHE A 256 61.88 30.94 46.07
CA PHE A 256 63.07 30.68 46.90
C PHE A 256 63.09 29.24 47.36
N ASN A 257 64.23 28.58 47.20
CA ASN A 257 64.48 27.29 47.82
C ASN A 257 65.28 27.50 49.11
N TYR A 258 64.60 27.43 50.25
CA TYR A 258 65.20 27.60 51.57
C TYR A 258 66.26 26.55 51.91
N THR A 259 66.20 25.37 51.28
CA THR A 259 67.12 24.26 51.53
C THR A 259 68.46 24.47 50.84
N THR A 260 68.44 25.01 49.61
CA THR A 260 69.65 25.19 48.80
C THR A 260 70.16 26.63 48.82
N GLY A 261 69.31 27.60 49.15
CA GLY A 261 69.61 29.03 49.05
C GLY A 261 69.32 29.61 47.66
N ASP A 262 68.72 28.82 46.77
CA ASP A 262 68.54 29.21 45.37
C ASP A 262 67.35 30.14 45.18
N VAL A 263 67.51 31.06 44.22
CA VAL A 263 66.43 31.91 43.71
C VAL A 263 66.15 31.50 42.28
N THR A 264 64.92 31.05 42.02
CA THR A 264 64.46 30.66 40.69
C THR A 264 63.53 31.71 40.13
N ILE A 265 63.82 32.19 38.93
CA ILE A 265 62.94 33.06 38.14
C ILE A 265 62.39 32.25 36.98
N CYS A 266 61.07 32.28 36.76
CA CYS A 266 60.48 31.66 35.59
C CYS A 266 59.28 32.43 35.02
N ASP A 267 58.97 32.13 33.77
CA ASP A 267 57.87 32.72 33.02
C ASP A 267 56.52 32.14 33.42
N ASN A 268 55.51 33.00 33.53
CA ASN A 268 54.14 32.58 33.76
C ASN A 268 53.59 31.82 32.55
N VAL A 269 52.81 30.78 32.83
CA VAL A 269 52.12 29.99 31.82
C VAL A 269 50.95 30.79 31.27
N GLY A 270 50.84 30.84 29.94
CA GLY A 270 49.69 31.42 29.27
C GLY A 270 48.45 30.53 29.38
N VAL A 271 47.26 31.11 29.30
CA VAL A 271 46.02 30.31 29.14
C VAL A 271 46.10 29.59 27.80
N PRO A 272 45.91 28.27 27.75
CA PRO A 272 45.98 27.54 26.49
C PRO A 272 44.79 27.88 25.60
N ASP A 273 44.96 27.86 24.27
CA ASP A 273 43.87 28.06 23.32
C ASP A 273 43.85 26.98 22.23
N PHE A 274 42.64 26.55 21.88
CA PHE A 274 42.38 25.54 20.86
C PHE A 274 40.97 25.73 20.26
N THR A 275 40.83 25.34 18.99
CA THR A 275 39.59 25.43 18.22
C THR A 275 39.03 24.06 17.92
N LEU A 276 37.70 23.92 17.98
CA LEU A 276 36.97 22.72 17.58
C LEU A 276 35.97 23.08 16.47
N PRO A 277 35.61 22.14 15.57
CA PRO A 277 34.44 22.31 14.73
C PRO A 277 33.17 22.33 15.59
N ALA A 278 32.10 22.97 15.09
CA ALA A 278 30.83 23.08 15.82
C ALA A 278 30.17 21.71 16.05
N THR A 279 30.28 20.82 15.07
CA THR A 279 29.65 19.49 15.07
C THR A 279 30.59 18.41 14.58
N VAL A 280 30.43 17.19 15.10
CA VAL A 280 31.13 15.99 14.65
C VAL A 280 30.19 14.78 14.67
N CYS A 281 30.53 13.75 13.92
CA CYS A 281 29.78 12.52 13.89
C CYS A 281 30.09 11.59 15.07
N ALA A 282 29.07 10.91 15.62
CA ALA A 282 29.30 9.78 16.52
C ALA A 282 30.18 8.73 15.82
N ALA A 283 31.01 8.02 16.60
CA ALA A 283 31.98 7.06 16.08
C ALA A 283 33.07 7.60 15.12
N SER A 284 33.21 8.92 15.00
CA SER A 284 34.28 9.54 14.20
C SER A 284 35.46 10.02 15.06
N SER A 285 36.50 10.55 14.41
CA SER A 285 37.65 11.17 15.06
C SER A 285 38.03 12.50 14.43
N LEU A 286 38.49 13.43 15.24
CA LEU A 286 39.18 14.65 14.80
C LEU A 286 40.66 14.35 14.69
N SER A 287 41.18 14.32 13.46
CA SER A 287 42.54 13.89 13.15
C SER A 287 43.61 14.72 13.87
N SER A 288 43.38 16.02 14.07
CA SER A 288 44.28 16.90 14.81
C SER A 288 43.55 18.08 15.44
N ILE A 289 43.77 18.30 16.74
CA ILE A 289 43.39 19.49 17.50
C ILE A 289 44.70 20.23 17.81
N SER A 290 44.91 21.36 17.15
CA SER A 290 46.06 22.23 17.41
C SER A 290 45.82 23.11 18.64
N VAL A 291 46.81 23.12 19.54
CA VAL A 291 46.80 23.91 20.77
C VAL A 291 47.93 24.92 20.71
N SER A 292 47.64 26.16 21.12
CA SER A 292 48.64 27.20 21.36
C SER A 292 48.73 27.51 22.86
N VAL A 293 49.95 27.61 23.37
CA VAL A 293 50.22 27.90 24.80
C VAL A 293 51.64 28.46 24.95
N SER A 294 51.87 29.34 25.91
CA SER A 294 53.22 29.85 26.24
C SER A 294 53.71 29.33 27.59
N ASN A 295 54.99 28.94 27.65
CA ASN A 295 55.71 28.61 28.90
C ASN A 295 55.16 27.43 29.72
N ALA A 296 54.30 26.60 29.13
CA ALA A 296 53.82 25.36 29.75
C ALA A 296 54.86 24.25 29.62
N THR A 297 54.94 23.37 30.62
CA THR A 297 55.85 22.23 30.66
C THR A 297 55.16 20.88 30.46
N SER A 298 53.86 20.82 30.72
CA SER A 298 53.05 19.62 30.53
C SER A 298 51.59 19.97 30.32
N TYR A 299 50.83 19.01 29.80
CA TYR A 299 49.39 19.12 29.61
C TYR A 299 48.66 17.82 29.98
N SER A 300 47.38 17.96 30.28
CA SER A 300 46.44 16.85 30.43
C SER A 300 45.05 17.26 29.95
N TRP A 301 44.33 16.31 29.37
CA TRP A 301 42.96 16.47 28.94
C TRP A 301 41.99 15.80 29.91
N SER A 302 40.86 16.46 30.15
CA SER A 302 39.67 15.89 30.80
C SER A 302 38.48 16.07 29.87
N THR A 303 37.74 14.99 29.61
CA THR A 303 36.68 14.96 28.62
C THR A 303 35.39 14.37 29.18
N THR A 304 34.27 14.65 28.52
CA THR A 304 33.02 13.92 28.77
C THR A 304 33.21 12.42 28.51
N SER A 305 32.63 11.58 29.37
CA SER A 305 32.65 10.12 29.22
C SER A 305 32.22 9.71 27.81
N GLY A 306 33.04 8.92 27.12
CA GLY A 306 32.82 8.51 25.74
C GLY A 306 33.70 9.21 24.69
N VAL A 307 34.46 10.24 25.08
CA VAL A 307 35.45 10.91 24.23
C VAL A 307 36.85 10.59 24.72
N VAL A 308 37.69 10.05 23.83
CA VAL A 308 39.07 9.65 24.14
C VAL A 308 40.05 10.59 23.43
N MET A 309 40.98 11.16 24.20
CA MET A 309 42.08 11.98 23.67
C MET A 309 43.35 11.15 23.49
N SER A 310 44.10 11.38 22.41
CA SER A 310 45.40 10.75 22.16
C SER A 310 46.41 11.76 21.58
N PRO A 311 47.51 12.07 22.28
CA PRO A 311 47.78 11.73 23.68
C PRO A 311 46.79 12.42 24.64
N SER A 312 46.39 11.75 25.72
CA SER A 312 45.53 12.35 26.77
C SER A 312 46.32 13.23 27.75
N SER A 313 47.64 13.08 27.80
CA SER A 313 48.56 13.92 28.56
C SER A 313 49.97 13.80 27.98
N GLY A 314 50.85 14.75 28.31
CA GLY A 314 52.24 14.71 27.87
C GLY A 314 53.08 15.88 28.39
N SER A 315 54.37 15.82 28.12
CA SER A 315 55.29 16.94 28.31
C SER A 315 55.30 17.87 27.10
N ILE A 316 55.58 19.15 27.33
CA ILE A 316 55.77 20.17 26.29
C ILE A 316 57.25 20.52 26.30
N ALA A 317 57.91 20.43 25.14
CA ALA A 317 59.32 20.75 25.03
C ALA A 317 59.58 22.22 25.42
N PRO A 318 60.68 22.53 26.14
CA PRO A 318 61.03 23.90 26.49
C PRO A 318 61.09 24.80 25.25
N GLY A 319 60.43 25.96 25.33
CA GLY A 319 60.34 26.92 24.22
C GLY A 319 59.28 26.60 23.15
N SER A 320 58.60 25.45 23.22
CA SER A 320 57.49 25.16 22.32
C SER A 320 56.27 26.02 22.66
N THR A 321 55.63 26.57 21.62
CA THR A 321 54.40 27.35 21.75
C THR A 321 53.15 26.59 21.28
N THR A 322 53.31 25.38 20.75
CA THR A 322 52.23 24.59 20.17
C THR A 322 52.40 23.08 20.37
N PHE A 323 51.29 22.35 20.42
CA PHE A 323 51.24 20.88 20.31
C PHE A 323 49.90 20.44 19.71
N SER A 324 49.74 19.15 19.46
CA SER A 324 48.49 18.59 18.92
C SER A 324 48.05 17.31 19.64
N SER A 325 46.73 17.08 19.66
CA SER A 325 46.11 15.83 20.11
C SER A 325 44.98 15.43 19.16
N THR A 326 44.64 14.15 19.11
CA THR A 326 43.49 13.60 18.39
C THR A 326 42.35 13.36 19.36
N ALA A 327 41.09 13.58 18.94
CA ALA A 327 39.90 13.23 19.72
C ALA A 327 39.06 12.16 19.00
N THR A 328 38.69 11.09 19.69
CA THR A 328 37.87 10.00 19.15
C THR A 328 36.55 9.90 19.92
N PHE A 329 35.43 9.87 19.22
CA PHE A 329 34.06 9.87 19.76
C PHE A 329 33.40 8.48 19.67
N ALA A 330 34.19 7.41 19.77
CA ALA A 330 33.78 6.03 19.50
C ALA A 330 32.59 5.53 20.35
N SER A 331 32.51 5.96 21.61
CA SER A 331 31.48 5.52 22.56
C SER A 331 30.53 6.64 22.98
N PHE A 332 30.58 7.81 22.33
CA PHE A 332 29.66 8.92 22.59
C PHE A 332 28.54 8.95 21.53
N ALA A 333 27.34 8.57 21.94
CA ALA A 333 26.23 8.33 21.02
C ALA A 333 25.67 9.60 20.35
N SER A 334 25.40 10.66 21.11
CA SER A 334 24.98 11.98 20.61
C SER A 334 24.91 13.00 21.77
N GLY A 335 24.87 14.29 21.45
CA GLY A 335 24.72 15.38 22.42
C GLY A 335 25.95 16.28 22.52
N THR A 336 26.06 17.07 23.58
CA THR A 336 27.20 17.99 23.77
C THR A 336 28.33 17.30 24.53
N ALA A 337 29.50 17.19 23.91
CA ALA A 337 30.73 16.76 24.56
C ALA A 337 31.59 17.97 24.95
N THR A 338 32.20 17.92 26.13
CA THR A 338 33.08 18.97 26.68
C THR A 338 34.51 18.45 26.70
N LEU A 339 35.45 19.23 26.17
CA LEU A 339 36.88 19.00 26.25
C LEU A 339 37.51 20.10 27.11
N THR A 340 38.21 19.70 28.17
CA THR A 340 38.97 20.59 29.06
C THR A 340 40.44 20.27 28.95
N LEU A 341 41.23 21.26 28.58
CA LEU A 341 42.68 21.18 28.54
C LEU A 341 43.25 21.88 29.77
N THR A 342 44.08 21.18 30.53
CA THR A 342 44.89 21.74 31.62
C THR A 342 46.35 21.74 31.21
N VAL A 343 47.03 22.85 31.37
CA VAL A 343 48.48 23.00 31.15
C VAL A 343 49.15 23.42 32.44
N ASN A 344 50.34 22.89 32.72
CA ASN A 344 51.07 23.19 33.95
C ASN A 344 52.36 23.94 33.65
N GLY A 345 52.79 24.76 34.60
CA GLY A 345 54.11 25.35 34.64
C GLY A 345 54.30 26.15 35.93
N CYS A 346 55.09 27.21 35.87
CA CYS A 346 55.65 27.81 37.08
C CYS A 346 54.65 28.48 38.03
N ASN A 347 53.60 29.10 37.50
CA ASN A 347 52.56 29.78 38.28
C ASN A 347 51.34 28.87 38.55
N GLY A 348 51.52 27.55 38.50
CA GLY A 348 50.44 26.57 38.64
C GLY A 348 49.79 26.19 37.31
N SER A 349 48.60 25.59 37.40
CA SER A 349 47.86 25.09 36.24
C SER A 349 46.96 26.16 35.62
N GLN A 350 46.95 26.26 34.30
CA GLN A 350 45.98 27.05 33.53
C GLN A 350 45.04 26.11 32.76
N MET A 351 43.80 26.52 32.50
CA MET A 351 42.80 25.67 31.85
C MET A 351 42.05 26.40 30.74
N ALA A 352 41.64 25.66 29.71
CA ALA A 352 40.68 26.10 28.70
C ALA A 352 39.67 24.99 28.39
N GLN A 353 38.42 25.39 28.17
CA GLN A 353 37.31 24.47 27.93
C GLN A 353 36.58 24.83 26.63
N ARG A 354 36.19 23.81 25.85
CA ARG A 354 35.39 23.95 24.64
C ARG A 354 34.33 22.86 24.56
N ASN A 355 33.20 23.18 23.93
CA ASN A 355 32.10 22.25 23.69
C ASN A 355 32.03 21.90 22.20
N ILE A 356 31.65 20.66 21.90
CA ILE A 356 31.39 20.16 20.54
C ILE A 356 30.09 19.36 20.54
N THR A 357 29.27 19.52 19.49
CA THR A 357 28.03 18.77 19.35
C THR A 357 28.29 17.49 18.56
N VAL A 358 27.98 16.33 19.15
CA VAL A 358 28.07 15.02 18.50
C VAL A 358 26.70 14.63 17.95
N ILE A 359 26.62 14.43 16.64
CA ILE A 359 25.40 14.01 15.94
C ILE A 359 25.35 12.48 15.97
N GLY A 360 24.20 11.91 16.36
CA GLY A 360 24.00 10.46 16.41
C GLY A 360 24.00 9.84 15.02
N LEU A 361 24.46 8.57 14.93
CA LEU A 361 24.45 7.83 13.68
C LEU A 361 23.03 7.72 13.12
N VAL A 362 22.90 7.80 11.80
CA VAL A 362 21.63 7.59 11.13
C VAL A 362 21.20 6.12 11.30
N GLY A 363 19.95 5.90 11.70
CA GLY A 363 19.38 4.58 11.86
C GLY A 363 19.03 3.93 10.52
N THR A 364 18.90 2.61 10.50
CA THR A 364 18.37 1.90 9.34
C THR A 364 16.93 2.34 9.06
N PRO A 365 16.58 2.76 7.83
CA PRO A 365 15.22 3.10 7.47
C PRO A 365 14.25 1.94 7.76
N SER A 366 13.06 2.27 8.24
CA SER A 366 11.98 1.31 8.44
C SER A 366 10.72 1.81 7.74
N PHE A 367 10.22 1.03 6.77
CA PHE A 367 9.02 1.36 6.02
C PHE A 367 7.77 1.29 6.91
N THR A 368 7.06 2.41 7.04
CA THR A 368 5.80 2.54 7.78
C THR A 368 4.56 2.36 6.89
N THR A 369 4.68 2.57 5.58
CA THR A 369 3.56 2.54 4.61
C THR A 369 4.01 2.00 3.25
N GLY A 370 3.06 1.51 2.45
CA GLY A 370 3.25 0.97 1.10
C GLY A 370 2.97 -0.53 1.00
N ALA A 371 2.23 -0.97 -0.02
CA ALA A 371 1.86 -2.37 -0.21
C ALA A 371 3.07 -3.29 -0.42
N THR A 372 2.94 -4.55 0.00
CA THR A 372 3.90 -5.63 -0.28
C THR A 372 3.48 -6.52 -1.46
N THR A 373 2.22 -6.39 -1.90
CA THR A 373 1.61 -7.14 -3.00
C THR A 373 0.58 -6.25 -3.70
N LEU A 374 0.62 -6.18 -5.03
CA LEU A 374 -0.30 -5.39 -5.84
C LEU A 374 -0.48 -5.98 -7.23
N CYS A 375 -1.39 -5.41 -8.00
CA CYS A 375 -1.60 -5.79 -9.40
C CYS A 375 -0.75 -4.98 -10.36
N GLN A 376 -0.45 -5.59 -11.50
CA GLN A 376 0.02 -4.86 -12.67
C GLN A 376 -0.94 -3.71 -12.97
N ASP A 377 -0.38 -2.54 -13.28
CA ASP A 377 -1.13 -1.28 -13.48
C ASP A 377 -1.97 -0.83 -12.26
N ALA A 378 -1.50 -1.17 -11.04
CA ALA A 378 -2.11 -0.62 -9.83
C ALA A 378 -1.98 0.91 -9.77
N VAL A 379 -2.95 1.55 -9.12
CA VAL A 379 -2.94 2.98 -8.84
C VAL A 379 -1.70 3.40 -8.05
N ASP A 380 -1.25 4.64 -8.26
CA ASP A 380 -0.11 5.21 -7.55
C ASP A 380 -0.28 5.12 -6.03
N GLU A 381 0.78 4.67 -5.33
CA GLU A 381 0.82 4.55 -3.87
C GLU A 381 2.08 5.20 -3.31
N THR A 382 2.02 5.71 -2.08
CA THR A 382 3.17 6.32 -1.40
C THR A 382 3.87 5.34 -0.46
N TYR A 383 5.16 5.11 -0.69
CA TYR A 383 6.04 4.37 0.21
C TYR A 383 6.73 5.33 1.16
N THR A 384 6.49 5.17 2.46
CA THR A 384 7.08 6.03 3.50
C THR A 384 7.93 5.19 4.44
N ALA A 385 9.14 5.68 4.73
CA ALA A 385 10.04 5.12 5.74
C ALA A 385 10.45 6.18 6.76
N THR A 386 10.83 5.73 7.95
CA THR A 386 11.38 6.57 9.01
C THR A 386 12.72 6.01 9.47
N ALA A 387 13.66 6.87 9.83
CA ALA A 387 14.95 6.50 10.39
C ALA A 387 15.37 7.51 11.46
N ALA A 388 15.91 7.03 12.58
CA ALA A 388 16.43 7.89 13.63
C ALA A 388 17.60 8.73 13.10
N ASN A 389 17.67 10.01 13.49
CA ASN A 389 18.74 10.95 13.11
C ASN A 389 18.94 11.16 11.59
N ALA A 390 17.96 10.82 10.75
CA ALA A 390 18.03 11.08 9.32
C ALA A 390 17.85 12.58 9.02
N SER A 391 18.71 13.15 8.19
CA SER A 391 18.55 14.50 7.63
C SER A 391 17.61 14.53 6.43
N GLY A 392 17.41 13.37 5.79
CA GLY A 392 16.50 13.17 4.67
C GLY A 392 16.42 11.68 4.34
N ILE A 393 15.32 11.26 3.72
CA ILE A 393 15.16 9.90 3.20
C ILE A 393 14.81 10.02 1.73
N THR A 394 15.58 9.35 0.88
CA THR A 394 15.30 9.24 -0.55
C THR A 394 14.85 7.85 -0.92
N TYR A 395 14.08 7.74 -2.00
CA TYR A 395 13.54 6.48 -2.49
C TYR A 395 14.03 6.17 -3.90
N SER A 396 14.21 4.88 -4.18
CA SER A 396 14.50 4.34 -5.52
C SER A 396 13.78 3.01 -5.72
N VAL A 397 13.48 2.65 -6.96
CA VAL A 397 12.89 1.37 -7.33
C VAL A 397 13.81 0.59 -8.26
N SER A 398 13.89 -0.73 -8.06
CA SER A 398 14.59 -1.66 -8.94
C SER A 398 13.74 -2.91 -9.16
N PRO A 399 13.61 -3.44 -10.38
CA PRO A 399 14.25 -2.93 -11.60
C PRO A 399 13.52 -1.68 -12.12
N VAL A 400 14.17 -0.88 -12.98
CA VAL A 400 13.60 0.40 -13.46
C VAL A 400 12.36 0.21 -14.33
N GLU A 401 12.21 -0.98 -14.91
CA GLU A 401 11.06 -1.43 -15.66
C GLU A 401 9.80 -1.53 -14.78
N ALA A 402 9.96 -1.61 -13.45
CA ALA A 402 8.85 -1.63 -12.50
C ALA A 402 8.07 -0.31 -12.44
N GLY A 403 8.68 0.79 -12.84
CA GLY A 403 8.05 2.11 -12.87
C GLY A 403 8.98 3.20 -12.34
N THR A 404 8.39 4.33 -11.95
CA THR A 404 9.12 5.50 -11.46
C THR A 404 8.65 5.86 -10.06
N ILE A 405 9.60 6.03 -9.14
CA ILE A 405 9.32 6.54 -7.80
C ILE A 405 9.83 7.97 -7.67
N ASP A 406 9.00 8.85 -7.12
CA ASP A 406 9.45 10.17 -6.72
C ASP A 406 10.42 10.03 -5.55
N THR A 407 11.65 10.47 -5.76
CA THR A 407 12.75 10.21 -4.84
C THR A 407 12.57 10.89 -3.48
N ASN A 408 11.78 11.96 -3.38
CA ASN A 408 11.63 12.74 -2.14
C ASN A 408 10.33 12.42 -1.38
N THR A 409 9.27 12.10 -2.11
CA THR A 409 7.94 11.84 -1.54
C THR A 409 7.65 10.36 -1.38
N GLY A 410 8.35 9.48 -2.12
CA GLY A 410 8.11 8.04 -2.13
C GLY A 410 6.86 7.62 -2.90
N VAL A 411 6.24 8.53 -3.65
CA VAL A 411 5.11 8.21 -4.54
C VAL A 411 5.61 7.34 -5.69
N MET A 412 5.12 6.11 -5.75
CA MET A 412 5.45 5.13 -6.77
C MET A 412 4.37 5.10 -7.84
N ASN A 413 4.77 5.34 -9.09
CA ASN A 413 3.96 5.12 -10.29
C ASN A 413 4.42 3.81 -10.94
N TRP A 414 3.56 2.79 -10.87
CA TRP A 414 3.83 1.45 -11.37
C TRP A 414 3.69 1.36 -12.88
N SER A 415 4.63 0.65 -13.52
CA SER A 415 4.55 0.40 -14.97
C SER A 415 3.38 -0.53 -15.30
N ALA A 416 2.54 -0.10 -16.24
CA ALA A 416 1.41 -0.87 -16.76
C ALA A 416 1.81 -2.24 -17.37
N THR A 417 3.08 -2.40 -17.77
CA THR A 417 3.58 -3.63 -18.41
C THR A 417 4.42 -4.51 -17.50
N PHE A 418 4.72 -4.07 -16.26
CA PHE A 418 5.58 -4.82 -15.36
C PHE A 418 4.80 -5.84 -14.54
N SER A 419 5.40 -7.01 -14.34
CA SER A 419 4.96 -8.02 -13.37
C SER A 419 6.19 -8.75 -12.82
N GLY A 420 6.08 -9.28 -11.60
CA GLY A 420 7.21 -9.85 -10.86
C GLY A 420 7.58 -9.02 -9.63
N ASN A 421 8.78 -9.25 -9.09
CA ASN A 421 9.19 -8.59 -7.85
C ASN A 421 9.94 -7.30 -8.13
N ALA A 422 9.48 -6.20 -7.54
CA ALA A 422 10.19 -4.94 -7.46
C ALA A 422 10.72 -4.71 -6.05
N THR A 423 11.83 -4.00 -5.93
CA THR A 423 12.44 -3.61 -4.66
C THR A 423 12.44 -2.09 -4.56
N ILE A 424 11.71 -1.57 -3.58
CA ILE A 424 11.77 -0.17 -3.18
C ILE A 424 12.88 -0.06 -2.14
N THR A 425 13.87 0.79 -2.38
CA THR A 425 14.95 1.09 -1.44
C THR A 425 14.72 2.47 -0.86
N ALA A 426 14.64 2.55 0.47
CA ALA A 426 14.72 3.81 1.20
C ALA A 426 16.18 4.02 1.63
N SER A 427 16.74 5.19 1.38
CA SER A 427 18.09 5.59 1.74
C SER A 427 18.03 6.77 2.70
N ALA A 428 18.36 6.55 3.96
CA ALA A 428 18.43 7.62 4.95
C ALA A 428 19.82 8.25 4.93
N GLU A 429 19.87 9.54 4.64
CA GLU A 429 21.08 10.36 4.80
C GLU A 429 21.19 10.85 6.24
N GLY A 430 22.43 11.02 6.69
CA GLY A 430 22.74 11.53 8.01
C GLY A 430 24.13 11.12 8.42
N CYS A 431 24.44 11.31 9.69
CA CYS A 431 25.76 11.02 10.22
C CYS A 431 26.11 9.52 10.09
N GLY A 432 27.24 9.20 9.44
CA GLY A 432 27.67 7.83 9.16
C GLY A 432 26.85 7.10 8.09
N GLY A 433 25.94 7.80 7.41
CA GLY A 433 25.15 7.28 6.30
C GLY A 433 25.77 7.54 4.91
N PRO A 434 25.05 7.18 3.83
CA PRO A 434 23.66 6.70 3.84
C PRO A 434 23.50 5.27 4.36
N VAL A 435 22.38 4.99 5.03
CA VAL A 435 21.96 3.63 5.41
C VAL A 435 20.67 3.29 4.68
N THR A 436 20.62 2.12 4.07
CA THR A 436 19.52 1.70 3.20
C THR A 436 18.69 0.57 3.81
N ALA A 437 17.40 0.54 3.49
CA ALA A 437 16.52 -0.62 3.71
C ALA A 437 15.68 -0.90 2.47
N ASN A 438 15.38 -2.17 2.25
CA ASN A 438 14.65 -2.65 1.08
C ASN A 438 13.25 -3.14 1.47
N ARG A 439 12.26 -2.83 0.65
CA ARG A 439 10.92 -3.43 0.66
C ARG A 439 10.68 -4.12 -0.68
N VAL A 440 10.47 -5.43 -0.64
CA VAL A 440 10.11 -6.21 -1.83
C VAL A 440 8.60 -6.14 -2.02
N VAL A 441 8.18 -5.82 -3.23
CA VAL A 441 6.79 -5.71 -3.66
C VAL A 441 6.55 -6.71 -4.78
N ALA A 442 5.61 -7.62 -4.61
CA ALA A 442 5.21 -8.57 -5.65
C ALA A 442 4.08 -7.99 -6.51
N VAL A 443 4.36 -7.75 -7.79
CA VAL A 443 3.41 -7.25 -8.79
C VAL A 443 2.83 -8.44 -9.56
N THR A 444 1.56 -8.73 -9.30
CA THR A 444 0.83 -9.84 -9.93
C THR A 444 0.35 -9.41 -11.32
N PRO A 445 0.62 -10.17 -12.40
CA PRO A 445 0.20 -9.80 -13.74
C PRO A 445 -1.33 -9.73 -13.88
N ALA A 446 -1.81 -8.80 -14.70
CA ALA A 446 -3.23 -8.56 -14.94
C ALA A 446 -3.89 -9.75 -15.66
N VAL A 447 -5.19 -9.93 -15.45
CA VAL A 447 -5.94 -11.02 -16.08
C VAL A 447 -6.16 -10.70 -17.56
N SER A 448 -5.89 -11.67 -18.44
CA SER A 448 -6.14 -11.45 -19.86
C SER A 448 -7.64 -11.55 -20.16
N VAL A 449 -8.10 -10.87 -21.21
CA VAL A 449 -9.46 -11.11 -21.74
C VAL A 449 -9.59 -12.59 -22.12
N PRO A 450 -10.61 -13.31 -21.63
CA PRO A 450 -10.76 -14.73 -21.93
C PRO A 450 -11.14 -14.93 -23.40
N SER A 451 -10.69 -16.03 -24.01
CA SER A 451 -11.01 -16.37 -25.39
C SER A 451 -11.59 -17.77 -25.49
N PHE A 452 -12.69 -17.91 -26.22
CA PHE A 452 -13.32 -19.18 -26.54
C PHE A 452 -14.03 -19.10 -27.89
N THR A 453 -14.23 -20.25 -28.51
CA THR A 453 -14.94 -20.41 -29.79
C THR A 453 -16.19 -21.25 -29.60
N LEU A 454 -17.22 -20.95 -30.37
CA LEU A 454 -18.46 -21.72 -30.43
C LEU A 454 -18.71 -22.10 -31.90
N PRO A 455 -19.37 -23.24 -32.17
CA PRO A 455 -19.92 -23.50 -33.49
C PRO A 455 -20.99 -22.45 -33.83
N ALA A 456 -21.23 -22.21 -35.12
CA ALA A 456 -22.22 -21.23 -35.57
C ALA A 456 -23.66 -21.61 -35.16
N THR A 457 -23.96 -22.91 -35.21
CA THR A 457 -25.29 -23.46 -34.93
C THR A 457 -25.24 -24.71 -34.07
N VAL A 458 -26.27 -24.92 -33.26
CA VAL A 458 -26.48 -26.14 -32.45
C VAL A 458 -27.95 -26.52 -32.44
N CYS A 459 -28.24 -27.78 -32.14
CA CYS A 459 -29.61 -28.27 -32.04
C CYS A 459 -30.23 -27.96 -30.69
N ALA A 460 -31.52 -27.59 -30.67
CA ALA A 460 -32.30 -27.58 -29.44
C ALA A 460 -32.22 -28.95 -28.75
N ALA A 461 -32.26 -28.98 -27.42
CA ALA A 461 -32.10 -30.18 -26.60
C ALA A 461 -30.77 -30.94 -26.76
N SER A 462 -29.75 -30.36 -27.41
CA SER A 462 -28.41 -30.94 -27.50
C SER A 462 -27.42 -30.29 -26.53
N SER A 463 -26.17 -30.77 -26.53
CA SER A 463 -25.09 -30.24 -25.70
C SER A 463 -23.78 -30.12 -26.49
N LEU A 464 -22.96 -29.13 -26.11
CA LEU A 464 -21.57 -29.03 -26.51
C LEU A 464 -20.71 -29.77 -25.48
N SER A 465 -20.03 -30.81 -25.94
CA SER A 465 -19.24 -31.72 -25.10
C SER A 465 -17.99 -31.07 -24.49
N SER A 466 -17.47 -30.00 -25.09
CA SER A 466 -16.39 -29.19 -24.51
C SER A 466 -16.31 -27.82 -25.17
N ILE A 467 -16.23 -26.77 -24.35
CA ILE A 467 -15.89 -25.40 -24.73
C ILE A 467 -14.54 -25.10 -24.08
N SER A 468 -13.48 -25.11 -24.89
CA SER A 468 -12.14 -24.76 -24.43
C SER A 468 -11.98 -23.24 -24.31
N VAL A 469 -11.53 -22.80 -23.14
CA VAL A 469 -11.25 -21.40 -22.84
C VAL A 469 -9.75 -21.22 -22.68
N SER A 470 -9.21 -20.16 -23.28
CA SER A 470 -7.85 -19.67 -23.05
C SER A 470 -7.88 -18.36 -22.28
N VAL A 471 -7.15 -18.30 -21.17
CA VAL A 471 -7.05 -17.12 -20.30
C VAL A 471 -5.76 -17.17 -19.51
N SER A 472 -5.10 -16.03 -19.27
CA SER A 472 -3.91 -15.95 -18.42
C SER A 472 -4.20 -15.20 -17.13
N ASN A 473 -3.55 -15.61 -16.03
CA ASN A 473 -3.55 -14.95 -14.72
C ASN A 473 -4.92 -14.88 -14.01
N ALA A 474 -5.90 -15.68 -14.45
CA ALA A 474 -7.21 -15.75 -13.82
C ALA A 474 -7.20 -16.71 -12.63
N THR A 475 -7.93 -16.36 -11.58
CA THR A 475 -8.09 -17.15 -10.35
C THR A 475 -9.44 -17.85 -10.30
N SER A 476 -10.46 -17.31 -10.96
CA SER A 476 -11.80 -17.87 -11.02
C SER A 476 -12.55 -17.45 -12.28
N TYR A 477 -13.62 -18.18 -12.57
CA TYR A 477 -14.53 -17.87 -13.67
C TYR A 477 -15.98 -18.08 -13.29
N SER A 478 -16.87 -17.41 -14.00
CA SER A 478 -18.32 -17.60 -13.94
C SER A 478 -18.94 -17.36 -15.31
N TRP A 479 -19.97 -18.14 -15.62
CA TRP A 479 -20.75 -18.02 -16.82
C TRP A 479 -22.09 -17.35 -16.53
N SER A 480 -22.51 -16.46 -17.42
CA SER A 480 -23.86 -15.92 -17.51
C SER A 480 -24.38 -16.21 -18.91
N THR A 481 -25.58 -16.78 -19.00
CA THR A 481 -26.15 -17.29 -20.25
C THR A 481 -27.58 -16.81 -20.45
N THR A 482 -28.05 -16.84 -21.70
CA THR A 482 -29.48 -16.70 -21.98
C THR A 482 -30.28 -17.79 -21.26
N SER A 483 -31.43 -17.44 -20.70
CA SER A 483 -32.33 -18.37 -20.01
C SER A 483 -32.63 -19.58 -20.88
N GLY A 484 -32.42 -20.79 -20.35
CA GLY A 484 -32.57 -22.05 -21.07
C GLY A 484 -31.26 -22.71 -21.53
N VAL A 485 -30.12 -22.03 -21.38
CA VAL A 485 -28.78 -22.61 -21.59
C VAL A 485 -28.08 -22.81 -20.24
N VAL A 486 -27.64 -24.03 -19.97
CA VAL A 486 -26.97 -24.40 -18.71
C VAL A 486 -25.50 -24.71 -18.96
N MET A 487 -24.62 -24.06 -18.22
CA MET A 487 -23.18 -24.33 -18.23
C MET A 487 -22.80 -25.30 -17.10
N SER A 488 -21.89 -26.22 -17.37
CA SER A 488 -21.33 -27.11 -16.34
C SER A 488 -19.81 -27.31 -16.53
N PRO A 489 -18.97 -26.89 -15.57
CA PRO A 489 -19.33 -26.07 -14.41
C PRO A 489 -19.80 -24.66 -14.83
N SER A 490 -20.77 -24.09 -14.12
CA SER A 490 -21.22 -22.71 -14.34
C SER A 490 -20.27 -21.66 -13.73
N SER A 491 -19.45 -22.07 -12.77
CA SER A 491 -18.38 -21.28 -12.17
C SER A 491 -17.35 -22.19 -11.51
N GLY A 492 -16.14 -21.68 -11.29
CA GLY A 492 -15.10 -22.42 -10.57
C GLY A 492 -13.83 -21.62 -10.35
N SER A 493 -12.90 -22.21 -9.60
CA SER A 493 -11.53 -21.71 -9.45
C SER A 493 -10.63 -22.22 -10.58
N ILE A 494 -9.67 -21.40 -11.00
CA ILE A 494 -8.63 -21.75 -11.97
C ILE A 494 -7.34 -21.97 -11.17
N ALA A 495 -6.69 -23.11 -11.38
CA ALA A 495 -5.44 -23.41 -10.68
C ALA A 495 -4.35 -22.38 -11.05
N PRO A 496 -3.52 -21.93 -10.08
CA PRO A 496 -2.44 -20.99 -10.35
C PRO A 496 -1.53 -21.49 -11.50
N GLY A 497 -1.26 -20.61 -12.46
CA GLY A 497 -0.45 -20.93 -13.65
C GLY A 497 -1.18 -21.65 -14.78
N SER A 498 -2.45 -22.04 -14.60
CA SER A 498 -3.23 -22.60 -15.70
C SER A 498 -3.60 -21.52 -16.71
N THR A 499 -3.40 -21.81 -18.00
CA THR A 499 -3.77 -20.93 -19.10
C THR A 499 -5.04 -21.36 -19.84
N THR A 500 -5.60 -22.51 -19.45
CA THR A 500 -6.81 -23.07 -20.08
C THR A 500 -7.71 -23.76 -19.06
N PHE A 501 -9.01 -23.83 -19.38
CA PHE A 501 -9.99 -24.71 -18.73
C PHE A 501 -11.10 -25.04 -19.73
N SER A 502 -12.00 -25.95 -19.35
CA SER A 502 -13.16 -26.29 -20.19
C SER A 502 -14.46 -26.28 -19.41
N SER A 503 -15.55 -26.04 -20.12
CA SER A 503 -16.92 -26.18 -19.62
C SER A 503 -17.79 -26.83 -20.70
N THR A 504 -18.91 -27.39 -20.29
CA THR A 504 -19.94 -27.91 -21.19
C THR A 504 -21.13 -26.96 -21.24
N ALA A 505 -21.84 -26.91 -22.36
CA ALA A 505 -23.08 -26.14 -22.51
C ALA A 505 -24.23 -27.07 -22.93
N THR A 506 -25.36 -27.01 -22.23
CA THR A 506 -26.56 -27.80 -22.53
C THR A 506 -27.72 -26.88 -22.88
N PHE A 507 -28.40 -27.15 -23.99
CA PHE A 507 -29.49 -26.34 -24.55
C PHE A 507 -30.87 -26.98 -24.32
N ALA A 508 -31.05 -27.66 -23.17
CA ALA A 508 -32.18 -28.55 -22.89
C ALA A 508 -33.56 -27.85 -22.96
N SER A 509 -33.64 -26.59 -22.53
CA SER A 509 -34.90 -25.83 -22.47
C SER A 509 -34.92 -24.60 -23.38
N PHE A 510 -33.92 -24.45 -24.27
CA PHE A 510 -33.88 -23.37 -25.25
C PHE A 510 -34.43 -23.85 -26.60
N ALA A 511 -35.65 -23.43 -26.93
CA ALA A 511 -36.41 -23.97 -28.06
C ALA A 511 -35.82 -23.61 -29.44
N SER A 512 -35.48 -22.34 -29.68
CA SER A 512 -34.80 -21.86 -30.90
C SER A 512 -34.40 -20.38 -30.76
N GLY A 513 -33.50 -19.91 -31.62
CA GLY A 513 -33.08 -18.50 -31.69
C GLY A 513 -31.61 -18.28 -31.28
N THR A 514 -31.23 -17.04 -30.99
CA THR A 514 -29.85 -16.71 -30.61
C THR A 514 -29.67 -16.81 -29.10
N ALA A 515 -28.78 -17.69 -28.65
CA ALA A 515 -28.33 -17.75 -27.26
C ALA A 515 -26.98 -17.04 -27.12
N THR A 516 -26.82 -16.29 -26.04
CA THR A 516 -25.60 -15.56 -25.67
C THR A 516 -24.95 -16.24 -24.48
N LEU A 517 -23.66 -16.53 -24.61
CA LEU A 517 -22.81 -17.02 -23.53
C LEU A 517 -21.80 -15.92 -23.18
N THR A 518 -21.82 -15.49 -21.93
CA THR A 518 -20.90 -14.50 -21.37
C THR A 518 -20.04 -15.17 -20.33
N LEU A 519 -18.73 -15.20 -20.57
CA LEU A 519 -17.75 -15.65 -19.62
C LEU A 519 -17.14 -14.45 -18.91
N THR A 520 -17.17 -14.46 -17.57
CA THR A 520 -16.44 -13.51 -16.74
C THR A 520 -15.33 -14.24 -16.01
N VAL A 521 -14.11 -13.74 -16.09
CA VAL A 521 -12.94 -14.24 -15.35
C VAL A 521 -12.46 -13.18 -14.37
N ASN A 522 -12.05 -13.60 -13.19
CA ASN A 522 -11.49 -12.70 -12.17
C ASN A 522 -10.02 -13.02 -11.98
N GLY A 523 -9.21 -11.99 -11.82
CA GLY A 523 -7.79 -12.11 -11.47
C GLY A 523 -7.49 -11.24 -10.27
N CYS A 524 -6.31 -10.64 -10.28
CA CYS A 524 -5.92 -9.70 -9.25
C CYS A 524 -6.55 -8.30 -9.52
N ASP A 525 -6.75 -7.96 -10.79
CA ASP A 525 -7.32 -6.71 -11.30
C ASP A 525 -8.84 -6.82 -11.52
N SER A 526 -9.43 -5.83 -12.19
CA SER A 526 -10.86 -5.85 -12.55
C SER A 526 -11.22 -7.08 -13.39
N SER A 527 -12.42 -7.62 -13.16
CA SER A 527 -12.97 -8.74 -13.92
C SER A 527 -12.92 -8.48 -15.42
N GLN A 528 -12.46 -9.46 -16.21
CA GLN A 528 -12.50 -9.40 -17.68
C GLN A 528 -13.63 -10.28 -18.21
N MET A 529 -14.22 -9.88 -19.33
CA MET A 529 -15.35 -10.61 -19.91
C MET A 529 -15.19 -10.87 -21.40
N ALA A 530 -15.73 -12.00 -21.87
CA ALA A 530 -15.91 -12.28 -23.28
C ALA A 530 -17.29 -12.85 -23.55
N GLN A 531 -17.91 -12.37 -24.63
CA GLN A 531 -19.26 -12.75 -25.02
C GLN A 531 -19.25 -13.37 -26.42
N ARG A 532 -20.02 -14.44 -26.59
CA ARG A 532 -20.24 -15.10 -27.89
C ARG A 532 -21.71 -15.45 -28.05
N ASN A 533 -22.18 -15.43 -29.30
CA ASN A 533 -23.53 -15.82 -29.67
C ASN A 533 -23.48 -17.15 -30.41
N ILE A 534 -24.51 -17.98 -30.20
CA ILE A 534 -24.74 -19.24 -30.92
C ILE A 534 -26.20 -19.32 -31.34
N THR A 535 -26.46 -19.80 -32.55
CA THR A 535 -27.83 -19.98 -33.05
C THR A 535 -28.32 -21.38 -32.72
N VAL A 536 -29.42 -21.50 -31.98
CA VAL A 536 -30.08 -22.76 -31.66
C VAL A 536 -31.19 -23.01 -32.67
N ILE A 537 -31.09 -24.11 -33.40
CA ILE A 537 -32.09 -24.56 -34.38
C ILE A 537 -33.15 -25.37 -33.64
N GLY A 538 -34.43 -25.05 -33.85
CA GLY A 538 -35.54 -25.78 -33.23
C GLY A 538 -35.65 -27.21 -33.75
N LEU A 539 -36.16 -28.12 -32.90
CA LEU A 539 -36.36 -29.51 -33.28
C LEU A 539 -37.34 -29.62 -34.46
N VAL A 540 -37.07 -30.55 -35.38
CA VAL A 540 -38.00 -30.88 -36.46
C VAL A 540 -39.29 -31.46 -35.87
N GLY A 541 -40.43 -31.02 -36.39
CA GLY A 541 -41.74 -31.53 -36.00
C GLY A 541 -42.07 -32.83 -36.72
N THR A 542 -42.96 -33.64 -36.13
CA THR A 542 -43.50 -34.83 -36.82
C THR A 542 -44.29 -34.38 -38.06
N PRO A 543 -44.02 -34.93 -39.25
CA PRO A 543 -44.77 -34.57 -40.45
C PRO A 543 -46.26 -34.88 -40.34
N SER A 544 -47.09 -34.05 -40.98
CA SER A 544 -48.54 -34.20 -41.03
C SER A 544 -49.04 -34.07 -42.47
N PHE A 545 -49.75 -35.08 -42.97
CA PHE A 545 -50.32 -35.08 -44.32
C PHE A 545 -51.47 -34.08 -44.42
N THR A 546 -51.36 -33.17 -45.38
CA THR A 546 -52.33 -32.12 -45.72
C THR A 546 -53.08 -32.39 -47.02
N ALA A 547 -52.59 -33.30 -47.87
CA ALA A 547 -53.21 -33.71 -49.12
C ALA A 547 -52.92 -35.18 -49.46
N GLY A 548 -53.73 -35.76 -50.36
CA GLY A 548 -53.64 -37.14 -50.85
C GLY A 548 -54.82 -38.00 -50.39
N ALA A 549 -55.40 -38.80 -51.28
CA ALA A 549 -56.54 -39.66 -51.00
C ALA A 549 -56.20 -40.78 -50.00
N THR A 550 -57.22 -41.28 -49.30
CA THR A 550 -57.15 -42.49 -48.45
C THR A 550 -57.70 -43.73 -49.15
N ILE A 551 -58.43 -43.56 -50.25
CA ILE A 551 -58.97 -44.63 -51.08
C ILE A 551 -58.77 -44.22 -52.53
N VAL A 552 -58.21 -45.10 -53.34
CA VAL A 552 -58.04 -44.90 -54.78
C VAL A 552 -58.43 -46.16 -55.53
N CYS A 553 -58.69 -46.01 -56.82
CA CYS A 553 -58.89 -47.14 -57.72
C CYS A 553 -57.57 -47.76 -58.17
N GLN A 554 -57.61 -49.04 -58.50
CA GLN A 554 -56.63 -49.66 -59.37
C GLN A 554 -56.53 -48.86 -60.68
N ASP A 555 -55.30 -48.63 -61.16
CA ASP A 555 -54.99 -47.69 -62.26
C ASP A 555 -55.55 -46.27 -62.04
N ALA A 556 -55.51 -45.74 -60.81
CA ALA A 556 -55.77 -44.33 -60.58
C ALA A 556 -54.68 -43.46 -61.23
N SER A 557 -55.06 -42.25 -61.64
CA SER A 557 -54.10 -41.24 -62.11
C SER A 557 -53.14 -40.82 -60.99
N ASP A 558 -51.94 -40.38 -61.36
CA ASP A 558 -50.95 -39.85 -60.43
C ASP A 558 -51.55 -38.81 -59.48
N GLU A 559 -51.30 -38.96 -58.18
CA GLU A 559 -51.76 -38.05 -57.14
C GLU A 559 -50.58 -37.55 -56.30
N THR A 560 -50.64 -36.30 -55.84
CA THR A 560 -49.58 -35.72 -55.00
C THR A 560 -49.95 -35.76 -53.51
N TYR A 561 -49.15 -36.47 -52.72
CA TYR A 561 -49.22 -36.48 -51.27
C TYR A 561 -48.34 -35.39 -50.68
N ILE A 562 -48.92 -34.49 -49.89
CA ILE A 562 -48.20 -33.35 -49.31
C ILE A 562 -48.26 -33.43 -47.80
N ALA A 563 -47.09 -33.52 -47.16
CA ALA A 563 -46.93 -33.38 -45.72
C ALA A 563 -46.18 -32.09 -45.37
N THR A 564 -46.47 -31.55 -44.19
CA THR A 564 -45.76 -30.39 -43.62
C THR A 564 -45.22 -30.74 -42.23
N ALA A 565 -44.06 -30.18 -41.88
CA ALA A 565 -43.41 -30.34 -40.59
C ALA A 565 -42.71 -29.03 -40.19
N SER A 566 -42.84 -28.59 -38.95
CA SER A 566 -42.13 -27.41 -38.44
C SER A 566 -40.62 -27.68 -38.42
N ASN A 567 -39.80 -26.68 -38.78
CA ASN A 567 -38.33 -26.76 -38.77
C ASN A 567 -37.73 -27.88 -39.63
N ALA A 568 -38.49 -28.46 -40.57
CA ALA A 568 -37.97 -29.42 -41.51
C ALA A 568 -37.07 -28.72 -42.54
N THR A 569 -35.88 -29.25 -42.75
CA THR A 569 -35.00 -28.82 -43.85
C THR A 569 -35.41 -29.48 -45.16
N GLU A 570 -36.02 -30.66 -45.09
CA GLU A 570 -36.54 -31.42 -46.22
C GLU A 570 -37.61 -32.39 -45.72
N ILE A 571 -38.59 -32.72 -46.56
CA ILE A 571 -39.53 -33.82 -46.35
C ILE A 571 -39.38 -34.77 -47.51
N THR A 572 -39.18 -36.05 -47.21
CA THR A 572 -39.09 -37.12 -48.20
C THR A 572 -40.24 -38.10 -48.07
N TYR A 573 -40.63 -38.73 -49.18
CA TYR A 573 -41.72 -39.70 -49.23
C TYR A 573 -41.24 -41.08 -49.66
N SER A 574 -41.83 -42.11 -49.10
CA SER A 574 -41.68 -43.50 -49.54
C SER A 574 -43.03 -44.21 -49.49
N VAL A 575 -43.18 -45.27 -50.29
CA VAL A 575 -44.39 -46.10 -50.32
C VAL A 575 -44.02 -47.54 -49.98
N SER A 576 -44.89 -48.21 -49.24
CA SER A 576 -44.78 -49.63 -48.89
C SER A 576 -46.17 -50.27 -48.96
N PRO A 577 -46.34 -51.47 -49.54
CA PRO A 577 -45.30 -52.28 -50.15
C PRO A 577 -44.84 -51.67 -51.49
N PRO A 578 -43.60 -51.93 -51.95
CA PRO A 578 -43.08 -51.35 -53.21
C PRO A 578 -43.86 -51.80 -54.44
N GLU A 579 -44.58 -52.92 -54.36
CA GLU A 579 -45.51 -53.40 -55.38
C GLU A 579 -46.72 -52.47 -55.59
N ALA A 580 -46.99 -51.56 -54.64
CA ALA A 580 -48.06 -50.57 -54.78
C ALA A 580 -47.75 -49.48 -55.82
N GLY A 581 -46.48 -49.30 -56.18
CA GLY A 581 -46.04 -48.32 -57.17
C GLY A 581 -44.81 -47.52 -56.73
N THR A 582 -44.60 -46.36 -57.33
CA THR A 582 -43.45 -45.50 -57.05
C THR A 582 -43.90 -44.11 -56.61
N ILE A 583 -43.24 -43.57 -55.59
CA ILE A 583 -43.49 -42.19 -55.14
C ILE A 583 -42.24 -41.34 -55.34
N GLY A 584 -42.41 -40.16 -55.93
CA GLY A 584 -41.36 -39.17 -56.06
C GLY A 584 -40.90 -38.72 -54.66
N SER A 585 -39.67 -39.08 -54.29
CA SER A 585 -39.19 -38.91 -52.92
C SER A 585 -39.21 -37.46 -52.43
N SER A 586 -39.02 -36.46 -53.29
CA SER A 586 -39.08 -35.04 -52.92
C SER A 586 -40.38 -34.34 -53.33
N THR A 587 -41.15 -34.93 -54.25
CA THR A 587 -42.36 -34.32 -54.80
C THR A 587 -43.65 -34.85 -54.17
N GLY A 588 -43.62 -36.04 -53.59
CA GLY A 588 -44.80 -36.73 -53.06
C GLY A 588 -45.75 -37.23 -54.13
N VAL A 589 -45.39 -37.14 -55.41
CA VAL A 589 -46.20 -37.63 -56.54
C VAL A 589 -46.17 -39.16 -56.54
N MET A 590 -47.30 -39.78 -56.26
CA MET A 590 -47.51 -41.22 -56.26
C MET A 590 -48.00 -41.67 -57.62
N ASN A 591 -47.29 -42.62 -58.22
CA ASN A 591 -47.68 -43.35 -59.42
C ASN A 591 -48.02 -44.79 -59.01
N TRP A 592 -49.31 -45.13 -59.09
CA TRP A 592 -49.85 -46.43 -58.66
C TRP A 592 -49.57 -47.52 -59.69
N GLU A 593 -49.13 -48.68 -59.22
CA GLU A 593 -48.91 -49.82 -60.10
C GLU A 593 -50.25 -50.40 -60.58
N ALA A 594 -50.35 -50.63 -61.89
CA ALA A 594 -51.60 -51.02 -62.54
C ALA A 594 -52.23 -52.30 -61.97
N GLY A 595 -51.41 -53.25 -61.53
CA GLY A 595 -51.86 -54.54 -61.01
C GLY A 595 -52.16 -54.56 -59.50
N PHE A 596 -51.93 -53.47 -58.77
CA PHE A 596 -51.99 -53.48 -57.32
C PHE A 596 -53.40 -53.22 -56.79
N SER A 597 -53.80 -54.03 -55.81
CA SER A 597 -54.98 -53.80 -54.96
C SER A 597 -54.64 -54.20 -53.53
N GLY A 598 -55.23 -53.51 -52.55
CA GLY A 598 -54.93 -53.65 -51.12
C GLY A 598 -54.38 -52.37 -50.48
N ASP A 599 -53.89 -52.47 -49.26
CA ASP A 599 -53.41 -51.31 -48.50
C ASP A 599 -51.95 -50.97 -48.83
N ALA A 600 -51.71 -49.70 -49.16
CA ALA A 600 -50.39 -49.10 -49.28
C ALA A 600 -50.20 -48.03 -48.20
N THR A 601 -49.01 -47.96 -47.62
CA THR A 601 -48.60 -46.97 -46.64
C THR A 601 -47.59 -46.01 -47.27
N ILE A 602 -47.98 -44.75 -47.37
CA ILE A 602 -47.08 -43.65 -47.73
C ILE A 602 -46.48 -43.09 -46.45
N THR A 603 -45.15 -43.07 -46.36
CA THR A 603 -44.40 -42.52 -45.23
C THR A 603 -43.78 -41.20 -45.62
N ALA A 604 -44.10 -40.13 -44.89
CA ALA A 604 -43.40 -38.86 -44.97
C ALA A 604 -42.31 -38.82 -43.88
N SER A 605 -41.07 -38.48 -44.25
CA SER A 605 -39.90 -38.38 -43.37
C SER A 605 -39.35 -36.95 -43.42
N ALA A 606 -39.52 -36.22 -42.31
CA ALA A 606 -39.04 -34.85 -42.16
C ALA A 606 -37.63 -34.84 -41.58
N ALA A 607 -36.65 -34.42 -42.37
CA ALA A 607 -35.28 -34.21 -41.92
C ALA A 607 -35.16 -32.83 -41.27
N GLY A 608 -34.32 -32.74 -40.24
CA GLY A 608 -34.03 -31.50 -39.56
C GLY A 608 -33.36 -31.77 -38.22
N CYS A 609 -33.28 -30.72 -37.39
CA CYS A 609 -32.61 -30.82 -36.10
C CYS A 609 -33.29 -31.85 -35.18
N GLY A 610 -32.54 -32.84 -34.69
CA GLY A 610 -33.06 -33.91 -33.82
C GLY A 610 -33.91 -34.97 -34.52
N GLY A 611 -33.96 -34.97 -35.87
CA GLY A 611 -34.67 -35.95 -36.69
C GLY A 611 -33.75 -36.82 -37.55
N PRO A 612 -34.31 -37.61 -38.49
CA PRO A 612 -35.65 -37.43 -39.05
C PRO A 612 -36.79 -37.95 -38.17
N LEU A 613 -37.98 -37.35 -38.32
CA LEU A 613 -39.24 -37.85 -37.77
C LEU A 613 -40.17 -38.28 -38.92
N THR A 614 -40.95 -39.34 -38.70
CA THR A 614 -41.81 -39.94 -39.72
C THR A 614 -43.29 -39.93 -39.35
N ALA A 615 -44.14 -39.92 -40.37
CA ALA A 615 -45.59 -40.12 -40.25
C ALA A 615 -46.11 -40.94 -41.43
N ASN A 616 -47.15 -41.74 -41.19
CA ASN A 616 -47.70 -42.68 -42.15
C ASN A 616 -49.12 -42.28 -42.59
N ARG A 617 -49.43 -42.47 -43.87
CA ARG A 617 -50.76 -42.38 -44.48
C ARG A 617 -51.08 -43.72 -45.12
N VAL A 618 -52.10 -44.41 -44.63
CA VAL A 618 -52.60 -45.65 -45.25
C VAL A 618 -53.60 -45.27 -46.34
N VAL A 619 -53.45 -45.91 -47.49
CA VAL A 619 -54.27 -45.74 -48.70
C VAL A 619 -54.75 -47.11 -49.15
N THR A 620 -56.05 -47.29 -49.27
CA THR A 620 -56.64 -48.54 -49.76
C THR A 620 -56.86 -48.44 -51.27
N VAL A 621 -56.18 -49.29 -52.04
CA VAL A 621 -56.33 -49.40 -53.49
C VAL A 621 -57.38 -50.45 -53.80
N GLN A 622 -58.53 -50.02 -54.34
CA GLN A 622 -59.66 -50.89 -54.68
C GLN A 622 -59.52 -51.44 -56.10
N SER A 623 -59.86 -52.72 -56.29
CA SER A 623 -59.94 -53.32 -57.63
C SER A 623 -61.09 -52.71 -58.43
N ARG A 624 -61.00 -52.79 -59.76
CA ARG A 624 -62.12 -52.48 -60.65
C ARG A 624 -62.94 -53.72 -60.96
N TYR A 625 -64.26 -53.60 -60.83
CA TYR A 625 -65.22 -54.64 -61.16
C TYR A 625 -66.26 -54.12 -62.14
N LEU A 626 -66.81 -55.01 -62.97
CA LEU A 626 -67.89 -54.68 -63.88
C LEU A 626 -69.19 -54.59 -63.08
N PHE A 627 -69.88 -53.46 -63.17
CA PHE A 627 -71.23 -53.28 -62.63
C PHE A 627 -72.14 -52.66 -63.71
N TYR A 628 -73.44 -52.71 -63.47
CA TYR A 628 -74.47 -52.25 -64.38
C TYR A 628 -75.12 -50.99 -63.83
N VAL A 629 -75.46 -50.02 -64.69
CA VAL A 629 -76.08 -48.76 -64.26
C VAL A 629 -77.45 -49.08 -63.66
N ASP A 630 -77.71 -48.49 -62.50
CA ASP A 630 -78.95 -48.58 -61.72
C ASP A 630 -79.42 -47.14 -61.47
N SER A 631 -80.22 -46.61 -62.40
CA SER A 631 -80.55 -45.19 -62.49
C SER A 631 -81.69 -44.80 -61.55
N ASP A 632 -82.61 -45.71 -61.25
CA ASP A 632 -83.74 -45.51 -60.36
C ASP A 632 -83.46 -45.97 -58.91
N GLY A 633 -82.44 -46.80 -58.70
CA GLY A 633 -81.88 -47.15 -57.40
C GLY A 633 -82.54 -48.34 -56.72
N ASP A 634 -83.20 -49.23 -57.46
CA ASP A 634 -83.94 -50.37 -56.93
C ASP A 634 -83.07 -51.61 -56.65
N GLY A 635 -81.82 -51.61 -57.13
CA GLY A 635 -80.83 -52.67 -56.96
C GLY A 635 -80.73 -53.66 -58.13
N TYR A 636 -81.50 -53.47 -59.19
CA TYR A 636 -81.34 -54.11 -60.48
C TYR A 636 -80.69 -53.14 -61.46
N GLY A 637 -79.97 -53.67 -62.46
CA GLY A 637 -79.21 -52.82 -63.38
C GLY A 637 -79.62 -53.05 -64.82
N SER A 638 -79.48 -52.02 -65.65
CA SER A 638 -79.67 -52.15 -67.10
C SER A 638 -78.52 -52.87 -67.78
N ILE A 639 -78.70 -53.18 -69.07
CA ILE A 639 -77.62 -53.71 -69.93
C ILE A 639 -76.40 -52.77 -70.08
N THR A 640 -76.49 -51.53 -69.58
CA THR A 640 -75.39 -50.57 -69.63
C THR A 640 -74.40 -50.85 -68.50
N SER A 641 -73.16 -51.21 -68.83
CA SER A 641 -72.13 -51.54 -67.83
C SER A 641 -70.95 -50.59 -67.80
N SER A 642 -70.32 -50.46 -66.61
CA SER A 642 -69.10 -49.69 -66.37
C SER A 642 -68.14 -50.44 -65.44
N MET A 643 -66.84 -50.18 -65.57
CA MET A 643 -65.83 -50.68 -64.64
C MET A 643 -65.66 -49.69 -63.50
N GLU A 644 -66.24 -50.02 -62.36
CA GLU A 644 -66.22 -49.16 -61.18
C GLU A 644 -65.35 -49.71 -60.06
N CYS A 645 -64.91 -48.80 -59.21
CA CYS A 645 -64.03 -49.14 -58.10
C CYS A 645 -64.85 -49.61 -56.93
N SER A 646 -64.56 -50.82 -56.46
CA SER A 646 -65.21 -51.37 -55.29
C SER A 646 -64.30 -52.28 -54.49
N SER A 647 -64.69 -52.49 -53.24
CA SER A 647 -64.06 -53.46 -52.35
C SER A 647 -64.23 -54.91 -52.82
N SER A 648 -65.26 -55.22 -53.62
CA SER A 648 -65.48 -56.55 -54.21
C SER A 648 -66.49 -56.50 -55.36
N ALA A 649 -66.54 -57.55 -56.19
CA ALA A 649 -67.55 -57.72 -57.25
C ALA A 649 -69.00 -57.83 -56.75
N LEU A 650 -69.21 -57.99 -55.44
CA LEU A 650 -70.54 -58.18 -54.84
C LEU A 650 -71.10 -56.91 -54.20
N VAL A 651 -70.30 -55.83 -54.15
CA VAL A 651 -70.69 -54.57 -53.53
C VAL A 651 -70.70 -53.52 -54.62
N ALA A 652 -71.85 -53.29 -55.22
CA ALA A 652 -71.98 -52.26 -56.25
C ALA A 652 -71.87 -50.85 -55.61
N PRO A 653 -71.11 -49.93 -56.22
CA PRO A 653 -71.16 -48.52 -55.86
C PRO A 653 -72.56 -47.93 -56.06
N THR A 654 -72.88 -46.85 -55.36
CA THR A 654 -74.17 -46.17 -55.54
C THR A 654 -74.38 -45.75 -57.00
N GLY A 655 -75.58 -46.03 -57.53
CA GLY A 655 -75.94 -45.82 -58.94
C GLY A 655 -75.56 -47.00 -59.86
N PHE A 656 -75.19 -48.13 -59.27
CA PHE A 656 -74.90 -49.37 -59.99
C PHE A 656 -75.46 -50.60 -59.26
N ALA A 657 -75.74 -51.65 -60.02
CA ALA A 657 -76.13 -52.98 -59.56
C ALA A 657 -75.14 -54.06 -60.00
N THR A 658 -75.27 -55.26 -59.40
CA THR A 658 -74.42 -56.42 -59.68
C THR A 658 -74.95 -57.32 -60.81
N ASN A 659 -76.12 -57.00 -61.36
CA ASN A 659 -76.83 -57.75 -62.39
C ASN A 659 -77.33 -56.82 -63.50
N ASP A 660 -77.66 -57.39 -64.66
CA ASP A 660 -78.22 -56.71 -65.84
C ASP A 660 -79.68 -57.10 -66.10
N GLU A 661 -80.43 -57.36 -65.03
CA GLU A 661 -81.75 -58.00 -65.10
C GLU A 661 -82.92 -57.00 -65.19
N ASP A 662 -82.64 -55.69 -65.15
CA ASP A 662 -83.68 -54.66 -65.18
C ASP A 662 -84.23 -54.43 -66.60
N CYS A 663 -85.55 -54.55 -66.75
CA CYS A 663 -86.25 -54.31 -68.00
C CYS A 663 -86.69 -52.84 -68.21
N ASP A 664 -86.78 -52.03 -67.16
CA ASP A 664 -87.00 -50.57 -67.21
C ASP A 664 -86.26 -49.82 -66.08
N ASP A 665 -84.96 -49.59 -66.31
CA ASP A 665 -84.01 -48.83 -65.45
C ASP A 665 -84.35 -47.33 -65.33
N THR A 666 -85.61 -46.95 -65.47
CA THR A 666 -86.14 -45.63 -65.18
C THR A 666 -87.29 -45.64 -64.18
N ASP A 667 -87.75 -46.82 -63.75
CA ASP A 667 -88.89 -47.03 -62.87
C ASP A 667 -88.59 -48.10 -61.79
N ASP A 668 -88.42 -47.65 -60.55
CA ASP A 668 -88.08 -48.50 -59.39
C ASP A 668 -89.17 -49.53 -59.01
N THR A 669 -90.29 -49.53 -59.73
CA THR A 669 -91.39 -50.49 -59.57
C THR A 669 -91.41 -51.61 -60.60
N ILE A 670 -90.57 -51.54 -61.64
CA ILE A 670 -90.49 -52.53 -62.72
C ILE A 670 -89.12 -53.22 -62.68
N ASN A 671 -89.08 -54.42 -62.11
CA ASN A 671 -87.85 -55.20 -61.98
C ASN A 671 -88.17 -56.68 -61.70
N PRO A 672 -87.22 -57.61 -61.88
CA PRO A 672 -87.44 -59.04 -61.62
C PRO A 672 -87.94 -59.42 -60.21
N GLY A 673 -87.81 -58.52 -59.23
CA GLY A 673 -88.30 -58.69 -57.88
C GLY A 673 -89.69 -58.10 -57.62
N ALA A 674 -90.25 -57.36 -58.58
CA ALA A 674 -91.54 -56.70 -58.46
C ALA A 674 -92.70 -57.71 -58.52
N THR A 675 -93.92 -57.22 -58.28
CA THR A 675 -95.14 -58.03 -58.29
C THR A 675 -96.08 -57.50 -59.36
N GLU A 676 -96.48 -58.35 -60.30
CA GLU A 676 -97.48 -58.06 -61.35
C GLU A 676 -98.74 -57.36 -60.82
N VAL A 677 -99.01 -56.17 -61.36
CA VAL A 677 -100.25 -55.43 -61.16
C VAL A 677 -101.23 -55.81 -62.27
N ASN A 678 -102.08 -56.81 -61.99
CA ASN A 678 -103.02 -57.32 -62.99
C ASN A 678 -103.77 -56.19 -63.72
N PHE A 679 -103.71 -56.24 -65.06
CA PHE A 679 -104.44 -55.36 -65.98
C PHE A 679 -103.94 -53.90 -66.08
N ASN A 680 -102.74 -53.56 -65.59
CA ASN A 680 -102.07 -52.28 -65.93
C ASN A 680 -101.48 -52.28 -67.36
N GLY A 681 -101.16 -53.46 -67.91
CA GLY A 681 -100.62 -53.63 -69.25
C GLY A 681 -99.09 -53.55 -69.35
N GLU A 682 -98.39 -53.53 -68.22
CA GLU A 682 -96.93 -53.55 -68.09
C GLU A 682 -96.48 -54.95 -67.61
N ASP A 683 -95.21 -55.28 -67.84
CA ASP A 683 -94.56 -56.52 -67.39
C ASP A 683 -93.72 -56.13 -66.18
N ASP A 684 -94.36 -56.04 -65.02
CA ASP A 684 -93.78 -55.42 -63.82
C ASP A 684 -92.62 -56.28 -63.29
N ASP A 685 -92.74 -57.62 -63.38
CA ASP A 685 -91.72 -58.55 -62.89
C ASP A 685 -90.72 -59.05 -63.95
N CYS A 686 -90.72 -58.42 -65.13
CA CYS A 686 -89.80 -58.69 -66.24
C CYS A 686 -89.72 -60.18 -66.67
N ASP A 687 -90.77 -60.98 -66.42
CA ASP A 687 -90.79 -62.41 -66.74
C ASP A 687 -91.25 -62.71 -68.19
N GLY A 688 -91.69 -61.67 -68.90
CA GLY A 688 -92.20 -61.74 -70.27
C GLY A 688 -93.72 -61.92 -70.36
N SER A 689 -94.46 -61.84 -69.25
CA SER A 689 -95.91 -62.03 -69.18
C SER A 689 -96.59 -60.95 -68.32
N ILE A 690 -97.34 -60.06 -68.96
CA ILE A 690 -98.19 -59.02 -68.34
C ILE A 690 -99.34 -59.52 -67.42
N PHE A 691 -99.41 -60.83 -67.15
CA PHE A 691 -100.42 -61.45 -66.29
C PHE A 691 -99.85 -62.67 -65.55
N ASN A 692 -100.03 -62.69 -64.23
CA ASN A 692 -99.70 -63.81 -63.37
C ASN A 692 -100.78 -64.94 -63.43
N GLY A 693 -101.08 -65.45 -64.62
CA GLY A 693 -101.93 -66.62 -64.84
C GLY A 693 -103.46 -66.45 -64.72
N HIS A 694 -103.99 -65.22 -64.65
CA HIS A 694 -105.43 -64.95 -64.49
C HIS A 694 -106.09 -64.47 -65.80
N ALA A 695 -106.79 -65.36 -66.51
CA ALA A 695 -107.55 -65.00 -67.73
C ALA A 695 -108.94 -64.39 -67.41
N PRO A 696 -109.48 -63.47 -68.26
CA PRO A 696 -110.77 -62.80 -68.03
C PRO A 696 -111.99 -63.73 -68.12
N VAL A 697 -113.05 -63.44 -67.34
CA VAL A 697 -114.27 -64.29 -67.22
C VAL A 697 -115.35 -63.89 -68.24
N VAL A 698 -115.93 -64.87 -68.96
CA VAL A 698 -116.97 -64.67 -69.99
C VAL A 698 -118.37 -65.06 -69.48
N SER A 699 -119.39 -64.22 -69.73
CA SER A 699 -120.79 -64.47 -69.37
C SER A 699 -121.71 -64.38 -70.59
N ASP A 700 -122.46 -65.45 -70.86
CA ASP A 700 -123.36 -65.57 -72.02
C ASP A 700 -124.84 -65.58 -71.60
N VAL A 701 -125.72 -64.99 -72.42
CA VAL A 701 -127.17 -65.17 -72.33
C VAL A 701 -127.51 -66.54 -72.91
N THR A 702 -127.99 -67.45 -72.06
CA THR A 702 -128.24 -68.86 -72.41
C THR A 702 -129.64 -69.14 -72.89
N THR A 703 -130.62 -68.30 -72.51
CA THR A 703 -131.97 -68.42 -73.08
C THR A 703 -131.93 -68.21 -74.61
N PRO A 704 -132.45 -69.16 -75.41
CA PRO A 704 -132.45 -69.03 -76.87
C PRO A 704 -133.25 -67.81 -77.32
N SER A 705 -132.70 -67.05 -78.25
CA SER A 705 -133.39 -65.92 -78.86
C SER A 705 -134.69 -66.35 -79.52
N GLY A 706 -135.77 -65.59 -79.34
CA GLY A 706 -137.08 -65.90 -79.92
C GLY A 706 -138.28 -65.34 -79.17
N ALA A 707 -139.47 -65.85 -79.49
CA ALA A 707 -140.70 -65.42 -78.85
C ALA A 707 -140.83 -66.00 -77.43
N LEU A 708 -141.06 -65.13 -76.46
CA LEU A 708 -141.34 -65.51 -75.08
C LEU A 708 -142.79 -66.00 -74.96
N ALA A 709 -142.99 -67.07 -74.21
CA ALA A 709 -144.32 -67.64 -73.98
C ALA A 709 -145.23 -66.70 -73.15
N SER A 710 -144.64 -65.90 -72.26
CA SER A 710 -145.32 -64.93 -71.40
C SER A 710 -144.38 -63.76 -71.07
N MET A 711 -144.93 -62.62 -70.64
CA MET A 711 -144.16 -61.49 -70.08
C MET A 711 -143.35 -61.89 -68.82
N THR A 712 -143.70 -63.01 -68.17
CA THR A 712 -143.04 -63.56 -66.99
C THR A 712 -142.08 -64.71 -67.31
N SER A 713 -141.85 -65.02 -68.59
CA SER A 713 -140.85 -66.04 -68.98
C SER A 713 -139.45 -65.59 -68.53
N PRO A 714 -138.71 -66.42 -67.78
CA PRO A 714 -137.37 -66.06 -67.34
C PRO A 714 -136.37 -66.09 -68.50
N ILE A 715 -135.55 -65.04 -68.59
CA ILE A 715 -134.35 -64.95 -69.42
C ILE A 715 -133.17 -65.27 -68.51
N GLU A 716 -132.37 -66.25 -68.87
CA GLU A 716 -131.24 -66.78 -68.11
C GLU A 716 -129.90 -66.45 -68.77
N CYS A 717 -128.87 -66.22 -67.95
CA CYS A 717 -127.46 -66.22 -68.35
C CYS A 717 -126.65 -67.28 -67.60
N SER A 718 -125.55 -67.71 -68.20
CA SER A 718 -124.52 -68.51 -67.52
C SER A 718 -123.17 -67.83 -67.58
N VAL A 719 -122.42 -67.92 -66.48
CA VAL A 719 -121.00 -67.59 -66.46
C VAL A 719 -120.23 -68.85 -66.84
N ALA A 720 -119.50 -68.82 -67.96
CA ALA A 720 -118.60 -69.89 -68.35
C ALA A 720 -117.23 -69.60 -67.72
N THR A 721 -116.96 -70.16 -66.54
CA THR A 721 -115.61 -70.15 -65.98
C THR A 721 -114.77 -71.15 -66.75
N ASN A 722 -113.97 -70.69 -67.72
CA ASN A 722 -113.20 -71.59 -68.58
C ASN A 722 -111.95 -72.20 -67.92
N THR A 723 -111.73 -71.98 -66.62
CA THR A 723 -110.69 -72.64 -65.81
C THR A 723 -111.12 -72.69 -64.33
N THR A 724 -110.50 -73.61 -63.57
CA THR A 724 -110.72 -73.98 -62.16
C THR A 724 -110.84 -72.80 -61.17
N PRO A 725 -111.46 -73.00 -59.99
CA PRO A 725 -112.56 -72.16 -59.53
C PRO A 725 -112.09 -70.89 -58.82
N TYR A 726 -112.74 -69.76 -59.15
CA TYR A 726 -113.03 -68.67 -58.22
C TYR A 726 -113.93 -69.18 -57.07
N SER A 727 -113.44 -70.17 -56.33
CA SER A 727 -114.12 -70.84 -55.23
C SER A 727 -114.21 -69.87 -54.06
N GLY A 728 -115.39 -69.30 -53.85
CA GLY A 728 -115.65 -68.32 -52.79
C GLY A 728 -115.71 -66.87 -53.26
N ALA A 729 -115.56 -66.59 -54.56
CA ALA A 729 -115.76 -65.26 -55.11
C ALA A 729 -117.25 -64.87 -55.12
N SER A 730 -117.55 -63.64 -54.74
CA SER A 730 -118.90 -63.08 -54.90
C SER A 730 -119.10 -62.74 -56.38
N VAL A 731 -120.02 -63.43 -57.05
CA VAL A 731 -120.34 -63.21 -58.46
C VAL A 731 -121.71 -62.56 -58.57
N VAL A 732 -121.73 -61.31 -59.02
CA VAL A 732 -122.96 -60.58 -59.35
C VAL A 732 -123.10 -60.52 -60.87
N HIS A 733 -124.31 -60.74 -61.39
CA HIS A 733 -124.57 -60.70 -62.83
C HIS A 733 -125.08 -59.31 -63.17
N LYS A 734 -124.54 -58.69 -64.22
CA LYS A 734 -124.99 -57.40 -64.72
C LYS A 734 -125.62 -57.61 -66.08
N PHE A 735 -126.87 -57.21 -66.22
CA PHE A 735 -127.64 -57.34 -67.45
C PHE A 735 -127.81 -55.98 -68.11
N ARG A 736 -127.69 -55.95 -69.43
CA ARG A 736 -128.00 -54.81 -70.27
C ARG A 736 -129.13 -55.17 -71.22
N VAL A 737 -130.30 -54.54 -71.05
CA VAL A 737 -131.51 -54.86 -71.80
C VAL A 737 -132.02 -53.65 -72.58
N THR A 738 -132.18 -53.79 -73.89
CA THR A 738 -132.63 -52.72 -74.79
C THR A 738 -133.91 -53.12 -75.50
N ARG A 739 -135.02 -52.39 -75.34
CA ARG A 739 -136.21 -52.61 -76.16
C ARG A 739 -136.01 -51.99 -77.53
N THR A 740 -135.97 -52.79 -78.57
CA THR A 740 -135.66 -52.35 -79.95
C THR A 740 -136.92 -52.02 -80.75
N SER A 741 -138.09 -52.55 -80.38
CA SER A 741 -139.36 -52.23 -81.05
C SER A 741 -140.57 -52.40 -80.11
N PRO A 742 -141.40 -51.37 -79.88
CA PRO A 742 -141.08 -49.97 -80.14
C PRO A 742 -139.87 -49.54 -79.28
N PRO A 743 -138.91 -48.74 -79.82
CA PRO A 743 -137.64 -48.46 -79.13
C PRO A 743 -137.81 -47.84 -77.74
N ALA A 744 -136.93 -48.20 -76.79
CA ALA A 744 -136.77 -47.53 -75.49
C ALA A 744 -135.29 -47.51 -75.07
N ALA A 745 -134.94 -46.62 -74.13
CA ALA A 745 -133.58 -46.52 -73.60
C ALA A 745 -133.14 -47.85 -72.95
N PRO A 746 -131.86 -48.27 -73.10
CA PRO A 746 -131.34 -49.44 -72.43
C PRO A 746 -131.48 -49.33 -70.91
N VAL A 747 -131.84 -50.43 -70.26
CA VAL A 747 -131.83 -50.56 -68.81
C VAL A 747 -130.71 -51.52 -68.44
N GLU A 748 -129.78 -51.04 -67.62
CA GLU A 748 -128.77 -51.88 -66.98
C GLU A 748 -129.12 -52.08 -65.52
N PHE A 749 -128.95 -53.32 -65.05
CA PHE A 749 -129.18 -53.65 -63.66
C PHE A 749 -128.34 -54.84 -63.25
N GLU A 750 -127.97 -54.83 -61.98
CA GLU A 750 -127.31 -55.95 -61.33
C GLU A 750 -128.35 -56.88 -60.73
N SER A 751 -128.02 -58.16 -60.76
CA SER A 751 -128.85 -59.23 -60.25
C SER A 751 -127.98 -60.28 -59.60
N VAL A 752 -128.36 -60.64 -58.37
CA VAL A 752 -127.78 -61.78 -57.66
C VAL A 752 -128.31 -63.11 -58.21
N THR A 753 -129.43 -63.09 -58.95
CA THR A 753 -129.96 -64.25 -59.66
C THR A 753 -129.50 -64.24 -61.12
N ARG A 754 -129.30 -65.43 -61.70
CA ARG A 754 -128.97 -65.63 -63.12
C ARG A 754 -130.12 -65.38 -64.07
N THR A 755 -131.28 -65.02 -63.54
CA THR A 755 -132.52 -64.86 -64.30
C THR A 755 -133.20 -63.54 -63.98
N PHE A 756 -133.87 -63.00 -64.99
CA PHE A 756 -134.86 -61.92 -64.86
C PHE A 756 -136.02 -62.16 -65.85
N ALA A 757 -137.14 -61.45 -65.70
CA ALA A 757 -138.24 -61.50 -66.66
C ALA A 757 -138.49 -60.10 -67.24
N ILE A 758 -138.90 -59.99 -68.51
CA ILE A 758 -139.17 -58.68 -69.12
C ILE A 758 -140.21 -57.87 -68.32
N SER A 759 -141.20 -58.54 -67.71
CA SER A 759 -142.20 -57.90 -66.84
C SER A 759 -141.64 -57.17 -65.62
N SER A 760 -140.43 -57.49 -65.16
CA SER A 760 -139.79 -56.79 -64.03
C SER A 760 -139.09 -55.50 -64.45
N LEU A 761 -139.03 -55.20 -65.76
CA LEU A 761 -138.36 -54.02 -66.28
C LEU A 761 -139.36 -52.87 -66.45
N SER A 762 -138.90 -51.64 -66.18
CA SER A 762 -139.67 -50.41 -66.47
C SER A 762 -140.00 -50.26 -67.96
N ILE A 763 -139.23 -50.90 -68.84
CA ILE A 763 -139.42 -50.90 -70.30
C ILE A 763 -140.33 -52.03 -70.78
N ALA A 764 -141.03 -52.76 -69.91
CA ALA A 764 -141.92 -53.85 -70.31
C ALA A 764 -143.08 -53.38 -71.21
N ALA A 765 -143.29 -54.06 -72.33
CA ALA A 765 -144.40 -53.88 -73.26
C ALA A 765 -144.74 -55.20 -73.96
N TYR A 766 -146.03 -55.40 -74.27
CA TYR A 766 -146.53 -56.48 -75.12
C TYR A 766 -146.22 -56.20 -76.60
N SER A 767 -146.15 -57.26 -77.42
CA SER A 767 -145.79 -57.17 -78.85
C SER A 767 -144.49 -56.39 -79.11
N ALA A 768 -143.48 -56.56 -78.24
CA ALA A 768 -142.24 -55.81 -78.30
C ALA A 768 -141.00 -56.70 -78.39
N THR A 769 -139.93 -56.19 -79.01
CA THR A 769 -138.64 -56.88 -79.18
C THR A 769 -137.59 -56.28 -78.24
N TYR A 770 -136.74 -57.11 -77.62
CA TYR A 770 -135.67 -56.73 -76.69
C TYR A 770 -134.36 -57.42 -77.06
N GLU A 771 -133.25 -56.72 -76.90
CA GLU A 771 -131.88 -57.24 -77.01
C GLU A 771 -131.24 -57.27 -75.61
N VAL A 772 -130.59 -58.37 -75.26
CA VAL A 772 -130.07 -58.65 -73.92
C VAL A 772 -128.61 -59.09 -74.00
N GLN A 773 -127.76 -58.47 -73.18
CA GLN A 773 -126.37 -58.85 -72.92
C GLN A 773 -126.14 -59.07 -71.43
N ALA A 774 -125.18 -59.91 -71.07
CA ALA A 774 -124.79 -60.16 -69.68
C ALA A 774 -123.27 -60.06 -69.50
N THR A 775 -122.83 -59.59 -68.32
CA THR A 775 -121.44 -59.70 -67.83
C THR A 775 -121.45 -60.12 -66.35
N ALA A 776 -120.27 -60.45 -65.81
CA ALA A 776 -120.08 -60.76 -64.40
C ALA A 776 -119.24 -59.68 -63.70
N ILE A 777 -119.54 -59.46 -62.42
CA ILE A 777 -118.67 -58.72 -61.50
C ILE A 777 -118.06 -59.77 -60.57
N VAL A 778 -116.74 -59.93 -60.59
CA VAL A 778 -116.01 -60.93 -59.81
C VAL A 778 -115.17 -60.19 -58.77
N ASN A 779 -115.45 -60.42 -57.48
CA ASN A 779 -114.75 -59.77 -56.37
C ASN A 779 -114.75 -58.22 -56.41
N GLY A 780 -115.78 -57.62 -57.01
CA GLY A 780 -115.92 -56.17 -57.12
C GLY A 780 -115.35 -55.58 -58.41
N GLU A 781 -114.67 -56.37 -59.24
CA GLU A 781 -114.16 -55.93 -60.53
C GLU A 781 -115.10 -56.34 -61.68
N GLU A 782 -115.52 -55.35 -62.47
CA GLU A 782 -116.40 -55.53 -63.61
C GLU A 782 -115.63 -56.20 -64.76
N GLN A 783 -116.11 -57.36 -65.19
CA GLN A 783 -115.53 -58.06 -66.33
C GLN A 783 -116.07 -57.45 -67.64
N PRO A 784 -115.28 -57.46 -68.72
CA PRO A 784 -115.72 -56.95 -70.02
C PRO A 784 -116.91 -57.73 -70.61
N TYR A 785 -117.84 -57.05 -71.30
CA TYR A 785 -119.01 -57.66 -72.00
C TYR A 785 -118.58 -58.45 -73.26
N ASN A 786 -117.89 -59.58 -73.04
CA ASN A 786 -117.31 -60.41 -74.10
C ASN A 786 -118.21 -61.59 -74.55
N GLY A 787 -119.42 -61.71 -73.98
CA GLY A 787 -120.36 -62.79 -74.29
C GLY A 787 -121.32 -62.50 -75.45
N ASN A 788 -122.17 -63.47 -75.74
CA ASN A 788 -123.18 -63.37 -76.80
C ASN A 788 -124.31 -62.37 -76.47
N THR A 789 -124.97 -61.88 -77.52
CA THR A 789 -126.13 -60.99 -77.41
C THR A 789 -127.39 -61.72 -77.91
N ALA A 790 -128.48 -61.69 -77.15
CA ALA A 790 -129.71 -62.43 -77.44
C ALA A 790 -130.92 -61.51 -77.65
N THR A 791 -131.84 -61.89 -78.56
CA THR A 791 -133.04 -61.10 -78.90
C THR A 791 -134.34 -61.84 -78.56
N PHE A 792 -135.28 -61.16 -77.89
CA PHE A 792 -136.54 -61.74 -77.42
C PHE A 792 -137.76 -60.92 -77.84
N THR A 793 -138.86 -61.56 -78.26
CA THR A 793 -140.14 -60.88 -78.55
C THR A 793 -141.24 -61.27 -77.57
N THR A 794 -141.94 -60.30 -76.99
CA THR A 794 -143.05 -60.55 -76.05
C THR A 794 -144.36 -60.84 -76.77
N PRO A 795 -145.27 -61.64 -76.17
CA PRO A 795 -146.54 -62.01 -76.79
C PRO A 795 -147.47 -60.81 -76.97
N ALA A 796 -148.53 -60.98 -77.78
CA ALA A 796 -149.55 -59.96 -77.97
C ALA A 796 -150.36 -59.69 -76.70
N ALA A 797 -150.85 -58.46 -76.54
CA ALA A 797 -151.68 -58.08 -75.39
C ALA A 797 -152.98 -58.91 -75.37
N PRO A 798 -153.42 -59.44 -74.21
CA PRO A 798 -154.65 -60.23 -74.12
C PRO A 798 -155.87 -59.36 -74.48
N VAL A 799 -156.71 -59.84 -75.41
CA VAL A 799 -157.93 -59.15 -75.85
C VAL A 799 -159.07 -59.43 -74.85
N ILE A 800 -159.63 -58.38 -74.24
CA ILE A 800 -160.84 -58.47 -73.41
C ILE A 800 -162.06 -58.27 -74.32
N THR A 801 -162.95 -59.27 -74.44
CA THR A 801 -164.24 -59.14 -75.13
C THR A 801 -165.41 -59.24 -74.13
N THR A 802 -166.19 -58.15 -74.03
CA THR A 802 -167.42 -57.87 -73.24
C THR A 802 -167.27 -57.32 -71.81
N VAL A 803 -167.94 -56.18 -71.58
CA VAL A 803 -168.48 -55.74 -70.28
C VAL A 803 -169.81 -56.48 -70.09
N SER A 804 -169.96 -57.13 -68.93
CA SER A 804 -171.23 -57.33 -68.23
C SER A 804 -170.98 -57.17 -66.75
#